data_AF-A0A9D3SF74-F1
#
_entry.id   AF-A0A9D3SF74-F1
#
_cell.length_a   1.000
_cell.length_b   1.000
_cell.length_c   1.000
_cell.angle_alpha   90.00
_cell.angle_beta   90.00
_cell.angle_gamma   90.00
#
_symmetry.space_group_name_H-M   'P 1'
#
loop_
_entity.id
_entity.type
_entity.pdbx_description
1 polymer ?
#
loop_
_entity_poly.entity_id
_entity_poly.type
_entity_poly.pdbx_seq_one_letter_code
_entity_poly.pdbx_strand_id
1 'polypeptide(L)'
;MARLVAVIGGGTSGLTCIKCCLDEGLEPVCYESSDDIGGLWRFKETPEAERSSIYRSLVVNTSKEMMCFSDFPMPAHYPNYMHHSMMLKYLRLYAEHFDLLKYIRFQTTVLSVRQRHDFSDKGQWEVVTEDTGGHRGTQVFDAVLVCSGSFTHPVTPLSAFPGIDTFPGKCSHSWEYKDPHSFHGKKVVVIGVGNSGGDIAVEISRVAEKTFLSMREGAWVVGRMSAGGLPLDMNIVTRLNALLLQLFPPALLNWAVERSYNQKYNHRLYGLQPSYRILSQRPVINDDLPGRILQGALQVKPNVREFRGSTVVFDNEAVEEGIDAVVFCTGYKASFPFLLPSQNSDPVGKVSLYKKVFPLSLERPTLAFIGLINAKGPLMPVMEMQARWATRVFAGLNQLPPVSVMQKITEKAWKANMKRYCCPQKATLEVDYIPYMDSIAQEIGVRPYLLRLFLTDPGLGFRVLFGPCTPYQFRLSGPGRWDGARQAILTQWERVTQPFKTRPIPEDKTSTLRYWLGLAGGIHSMARRVAVIGGGTSGLTSTKCCLDEGLEPVCFESSDDIGGLWRFKETPEAERSSIYQSLVVNTSKEMMCFSDFPMPAHYPNYMHHSMMLKYLRLYAEHFDLLKYIRFQTTVLSVRQRHDFSDTGQWEVVTENRDGHRGTQMFDAVLVCSGSFTHPVTPLSAFPGIDTFPGKCFHSWEYKNPHLFHRKKVVVIGTGDSSGDIAVEISRVAEKTFLSMREGTWVVGRMSTGGLPFDMNMFTRLNALLVKVFPQALLNWAVERSYNQKYNHRLYGLQPRHRILSQHLTINDDLPGRILQGALQVKPNVREFRGSTVIFDNEAVEEGIDAVVFCTGYKASFPFLLPSQNSDPVGKVSLYKKVFPLSLERPTLAFIGLIYARGPIMPIMEMQARWATRVFAGLNQLPPVSVMQKITEKAWKANMKRYSHPQKAVLEVDYIPYLDSIAQEIGVCPNLLWLFLTDPGLGFRVLFGPCTPYQFRLRGPGRWDGARQAILTQWERVTQPFKTRPIPEDKTSTLLCWLGLAGGVMLIFVLIVLQKSPSSAYTFFSI
;
A
#
# COMPACT_ATOMS: atom_id res chain seq x y z
N MET A 1 -14.31 31.78 43.87
CA MET A 1 -14.11 30.58 43.03
C MET A 1 -15.35 30.44 42.17
N ALA A 2 -15.25 29.89 40.96
CA ALA A 2 -16.44 29.47 40.23
C ALA A 2 -17.09 28.28 40.95
N ARG A 3 -18.41 28.14 40.83
CA ARG A 3 -19.14 26.92 41.20
C ARG A 3 -19.83 26.31 39.98
N LEU A 4 -20.63 27.11 39.27
CA LEU A 4 -21.41 26.66 38.12
C LEU A 4 -20.72 27.01 36.80
N VAL A 5 -20.49 26.02 35.93
CA VAL A 5 -19.69 26.16 34.69
C VAL A 5 -20.47 25.74 33.45
N ALA A 6 -20.54 26.61 32.44
CA ALA A 6 -21.11 26.26 31.13
C ALA A 6 -20.07 25.56 30.24
N VAL A 7 -20.45 24.47 29.56
CA VAL A 7 -19.59 23.74 28.61
C VAL A 7 -20.26 23.71 27.23
N ILE A 8 -19.69 24.41 26.24
CA ILE A 8 -20.35 24.64 24.95
C ILE A 8 -19.86 23.61 23.92
N GLY A 9 -20.67 22.59 23.65
CA GLY A 9 -20.44 21.50 22.70
C GLY A 9 -20.06 20.16 23.36
N GLY A 10 -20.88 19.13 23.17
CA GLY A 10 -20.72 17.75 23.67
C GLY A 10 -19.72 16.89 22.87
N GLY A 11 -18.73 17.54 22.25
CA GLY A 11 -17.63 16.90 21.54
C GLY A 11 -16.56 16.33 22.48
N THR A 12 -15.47 15.83 21.91
CA THR A 12 -14.35 15.26 22.67
C THR A 12 -13.73 16.22 23.70
N SER A 13 -13.68 17.51 23.37
CA SER A 13 -13.32 18.62 24.25
C SER A 13 -14.33 18.81 25.39
N GLY A 14 -15.63 18.76 25.09
CA GLY A 14 -16.71 18.92 26.08
C GLY A 14 -16.74 17.79 27.12
N LEU A 15 -16.66 16.53 26.68
CA LEU A 15 -16.67 15.37 27.58
C LEU A 15 -15.54 15.44 28.63
N THR A 16 -14.31 15.77 28.20
CA THR A 16 -13.20 15.93 29.15
C THR A 16 -13.36 17.18 30.02
N CYS A 17 -13.99 18.24 29.54
CA CYS A 17 -14.32 19.42 30.36
C CYS A 17 -15.33 19.11 31.48
N ILE A 18 -16.42 18.39 31.18
CA ILE A 18 -17.38 17.93 32.20
C ILE A 18 -16.65 17.11 33.26
N LYS A 19 -15.84 16.13 32.84
CA LYS A 19 -15.07 15.27 33.74
C LYS A 19 -14.08 16.06 34.60
N CYS A 20 -13.37 17.02 34.01
CA CYS A 20 -12.42 17.88 34.76
C CYS A 20 -13.09 18.89 35.68
N CYS A 21 -14.36 19.28 35.44
CA CYS A 21 -15.13 20.06 36.40
C CYS A 21 -15.43 19.22 37.65
N LEU A 22 -15.90 17.97 37.45
CA LEU A 22 -16.24 17.05 38.54
C LEU A 22 -14.99 16.64 39.35
N ASP A 23 -13.85 16.39 38.70
CA ASP A 23 -12.55 16.11 39.35
C ASP A 23 -12.12 17.21 40.34
N GLU A 24 -12.56 18.46 40.15
CA GLU A 24 -12.16 19.64 40.92
C GLU A 24 -13.33 20.28 41.70
N GLY A 25 -14.46 19.58 41.83
CA GLY A 25 -15.61 20.01 42.64
C GLY A 25 -16.51 21.10 42.04
N LEU A 26 -16.43 21.33 40.72
CA LEU A 26 -17.27 22.27 39.98
C LEU A 26 -18.54 21.59 39.44
N GLU A 27 -19.61 22.36 39.24
CA GLU A 27 -20.90 21.91 38.72
C GLU A 27 -21.03 22.25 37.22
N PRO A 28 -20.81 21.30 36.28
CA PRO A 28 -20.91 21.56 34.85
C PRO A 28 -22.35 21.47 34.33
N VAL A 29 -22.71 22.37 33.41
CA VAL A 29 -23.86 22.22 32.50
C VAL A 29 -23.35 22.31 31.07
N CYS A 30 -23.43 21.21 30.33
CA CYS A 30 -23.04 21.15 28.93
C CYS A 30 -24.25 21.37 28.02
N TYR A 31 -24.04 22.14 26.95
CA TYR A 31 -25.02 22.37 25.89
C TYR A 31 -24.50 21.75 24.59
N GLU A 32 -25.27 20.84 24.00
CA GLU A 32 -24.98 20.24 22.70
C GLU A 32 -26.15 20.50 21.76
N SER A 33 -25.86 21.13 20.60
CA SER A 33 -26.87 21.50 19.61
C SER A 33 -27.56 20.30 18.96
N SER A 34 -26.89 19.14 18.96
CA SER A 34 -27.35 17.90 18.34
C SER A 34 -27.89 16.89 19.37
N ASP A 35 -28.38 15.78 18.86
CA ASP A 35 -29.12 14.73 19.55
C ASP A 35 -28.24 13.62 20.17
N ASP A 36 -26.90 13.72 20.08
CA ASP A 36 -25.94 12.70 20.54
C ASP A 36 -24.53 13.33 20.70
N ILE A 37 -23.64 12.65 21.41
CA ILE A 37 -22.29 13.15 21.71
C ILE A 37 -21.29 12.95 20.54
N GLY A 38 -20.09 13.52 20.70
CA GLY A 38 -18.90 13.13 19.95
C GLY A 38 -18.49 14.05 18.80
N GLY A 39 -19.34 15.01 18.42
CA GLY A 39 -19.02 16.05 17.44
C GLY A 39 -18.46 15.49 16.13
N LEU A 40 -17.22 15.87 15.78
CA LEU A 40 -16.51 15.45 14.56
C LEU A 40 -16.55 13.93 14.28
N TRP A 41 -16.59 13.08 15.30
CA TRP A 41 -16.54 11.62 15.12
C TRP A 41 -17.89 10.99 14.78
N ARG A 42 -18.98 11.78 14.90
CA ARG A 42 -20.34 11.37 14.54
C ARG A 42 -20.58 11.59 13.05
N PHE A 43 -20.51 10.52 12.27
CA PHE A 43 -20.85 10.55 10.85
C PHE A 43 -22.37 10.70 10.66
N LYS A 44 -22.75 11.59 9.75
CA LYS A 44 -24.08 11.71 9.14
C LYS A 44 -23.93 11.69 7.62
N GLU A 45 -24.90 11.10 6.92
CA GLU A 45 -24.91 11.06 5.45
C GLU A 45 -24.97 12.47 4.85
N THR A 46 -25.94 13.28 5.28
CA THR A 46 -26.05 14.70 4.89
C THR A 46 -25.19 15.57 5.83
N PRO A 47 -24.39 16.51 5.31
CA PRO A 47 -23.74 17.53 6.15
C PRO A 47 -24.78 18.53 6.68
N GLU A 48 -24.64 18.94 7.94
CA GLU A 48 -25.55 19.90 8.59
C GLU A 48 -24.85 21.24 8.76
N ALA A 49 -25.54 22.35 8.45
CA ALA A 49 -24.98 23.69 8.56
C ALA A 49 -24.41 23.97 9.96
N GLU A 50 -23.32 24.74 10.00
CA GLU A 50 -22.54 25.07 11.21
C GLU A 50 -21.94 23.87 12.00
N ARG A 51 -22.13 22.64 11.53
CA ARG A 51 -21.61 21.42 12.17
C ARG A 51 -20.42 20.84 11.40
N SER A 52 -19.55 20.15 12.12
CA SER A 52 -18.42 19.42 11.54
C SER A 52 -18.90 18.18 10.79
N SER A 53 -18.37 17.95 9.59
CA SER A 53 -18.72 16.82 8.73
C SER A 53 -17.51 15.92 8.46
N ILE A 54 -17.74 14.62 8.34
CA ILE A 54 -16.75 13.60 7.98
C ILE A 54 -17.26 12.65 6.89
N TYR A 55 -16.32 11.99 6.23
CA TYR A 55 -16.55 10.94 5.22
C TYR A 55 -16.52 9.53 5.82
N ARG A 56 -17.19 8.59 5.15
CA ARG A 56 -17.53 7.26 5.69
C ARG A 56 -16.31 6.39 5.99
N SER A 57 -15.21 6.58 5.26
CA SER A 57 -13.97 5.80 5.37
C SER A 57 -12.94 6.37 6.35
N LEU A 58 -13.29 7.42 7.11
CA LEU A 58 -12.35 8.12 7.98
C LEU A 58 -11.77 7.20 9.08
N VAL A 59 -10.44 7.10 9.10
CA VAL A 59 -9.63 6.41 10.12
C VAL A 59 -8.71 7.44 10.79
N VAL A 60 -8.52 7.33 12.11
CA VAL A 60 -7.65 8.27 12.84
C VAL A 60 -6.19 8.21 12.39
N ASN A 61 -5.51 9.35 12.48
CA ASN A 61 -4.10 9.53 12.10
C ASN A 61 -3.13 9.33 13.29
N THR A 62 -3.62 8.80 14.40
CA THR A 62 -2.92 8.72 15.69
C THR A 62 -3.31 7.42 16.38
N SER A 63 -2.34 6.76 17.02
CA SER A 63 -2.54 5.45 17.64
C SER A 63 -3.38 5.52 18.91
N LYS A 64 -4.08 4.42 19.23
CA LYS A 64 -4.98 4.34 20.39
C LYS A 64 -4.34 4.71 21.73
N GLU A 65 -3.09 4.29 21.95
CA GLU A 65 -2.36 4.59 23.20
C GLU A 65 -1.95 6.06 23.29
N MET A 66 -1.69 6.72 22.15
CA MET A 66 -1.37 8.15 22.11
C MET A 66 -2.62 9.04 22.12
N MET A 67 -3.75 8.55 21.59
CA MET A 67 -4.99 9.33 21.38
C MET A 67 -6.04 9.16 22.50
N CYS A 68 -5.83 8.27 23.47
CA CYS A 68 -6.74 8.10 24.61
C CYS A 68 -6.70 9.26 25.62
N PHE A 69 -7.69 9.30 26.51
CA PHE A 69 -7.65 10.11 27.74
C PHE A 69 -6.73 9.46 28.79
N SER A 70 -6.06 10.29 29.59
CA SER A 70 -4.92 9.87 30.43
C SER A 70 -5.26 8.95 31.60
N ASP A 71 -6.53 8.91 31.99
CA ASP A 71 -7.11 8.04 33.02
C ASP A 71 -8.01 6.92 32.47
N PHE A 72 -8.22 6.86 31.14
CA PHE A 72 -9.10 5.88 30.50
C PHE A 72 -8.50 5.33 29.19
N PRO A 73 -7.61 4.32 29.25
CA PRO A 73 -7.03 3.68 28.07
C PRO A 73 -8.08 3.15 27.10
N MET A 74 -7.82 3.23 25.79
CA MET A 74 -8.67 2.58 24.78
C MET A 74 -8.61 1.04 24.93
N PRO A 75 -9.73 0.32 24.71
CA PRO A 75 -9.79 -1.14 24.91
C PRO A 75 -8.68 -1.89 24.19
N ALA A 76 -8.03 -2.82 24.91
CA ALA A 76 -6.80 -3.46 24.43
C ALA A 76 -6.98 -4.28 23.13
N HIS A 77 -8.20 -4.74 22.84
CA HIS A 77 -8.56 -5.43 21.59
C HIS A 77 -8.89 -4.50 20.41
N TYR A 78 -9.03 -3.18 20.61
CA TYR A 78 -9.28 -2.23 19.51
C TYR A 78 -8.05 -2.10 18.60
N PRO A 79 -8.23 -1.88 17.29
CA PRO A 79 -7.13 -1.67 16.35
C PRO A 79 -6.34 -0.41 16.72
N ASN A 80 -5.03 -0.40 16.43
CA ASN A 80 -4.18 0.72 16.82
C ASN A 80 -4.57 2.03 16.12
N TYR A 81 -5.02 1.98 14.87
CA TYR A 81 -5.67 3.10 14.18
C TYR A 81 -7.14 2.74 13.96
N MET A 82 -8.02 3.49 14.61
CA MET A 82 -9.46 3.24 14.67
C MET A 82 -10.25 3.93 13.56
N HIS A 83 -11.29 3.26 13.08
CA HIS A 83 -12.35 3.87 12.28
C HIS A 83 -13.15 4.90 13.11
N HIS A 84 -13.72 5.94 12.48
CA HIS A 84 -14.46 6.99 13.18
C HIS A 84 -15.61 6.43 14.06
N SER A 85 -16.26 5.34 13.65
CA SER A 85 -17.33 4.69 14.42
C SER A 85 -16.81 4.02 15.72
N MET A 86 -15.59 3.48 15.70
CA MET A 86 -14.95 2.97 16.92
C MET A 86 -14.47 4.10 17.83
N MET A 87 -14.06 5.23 17.25
CA MET A 87 -13.74 6.45 18.00
C MET A 87 -14.99 6.98 18.73
N LEU A 88 -16.14 7.07 18.07
CA LEU A 88 -17.42 7.41 18.70
C LEU A 88 -17.81 6.40 19.81
N LYS A 89 -17.63 5.10 19.57
CA LYS A 89 -17.89 4.07 20.60
C LYS A 89 -17.01 4.23 21.84
N TYR A 90 -15.73 4.61 21.68
CA TYR A 90 -14.87 4.92 22.83
C TYR A 90 -15.32 6.19 23.59
N LEU A 91 -15.81 7.22 22.91
CA LEU A 91 -16.36 8.41 23.58
C LEU A 91 -17.64 8.10 24.38
N ARG A 92 -18.48 7.19 23.88
CA ARG A 92 -19.62 6.66 24.65
C ARG A 92 -19.16 5.86 25.88
N LEU A 93 -18.22 4.92 25.73
CA LEU A 93 -17.63 4.19 26.86
C LEU A 93 -17.02 5.12 27.93
N TYR A 94 -16.40 6.24 27.54
CA TYR A 94 -15.89 7.25 28.48
C TYR A 94 -17.03 8.01 29.19
N ALA A 95 -18.06 8.42 28.44
CA ALA A 95 -19.22 9.14 28.99
C ALA A 95 -20.09 8.26 29.91
N GLU A 96 -20.19 6.96 29.61
CA GLU A 96 -20.82 5.94 30.44
C GLU A 96 -20.01 5.69 31.73
N HIS A 97 -18.69 5.47 31.60
CA HIS A 97 -17.82 5.14 32.75
C HIS A 97 -17.73 6.25 33.81
N PHE A 98 -17.79 7.51 33.39
CA PHE A 98 -17.77 8.67 34.29
C PHE A 98 -19.15 9.33 34.50
N ASP A 99 -20.25 8.70 34.04
CA ASP A 99 -21.63 9.19 34.15
C ASP A 99 -21.79 10.68 33.76
N LEU A 100 -21.26 11.02 32.58
CA LEU A 100 -21.18 12.40 32.08
C LEU A 100 -22.46 12.87 31.39
N LEU A 101 -23.27 11.93 30.87
CA LEU A 101 -24.41 12.23 29.99
C LEU A 101 -25.49 13.06 30.68
N LYS A 102 -25.71 12.87 31.99
CA LYS A 102 -26.68 13.63 32.80
C LYS A 102 -26.39 15.13 32.91
N TYR A 103 -25.16 15.56 32.59
CA TYR A 103 -24.77 16.97 32.55
C TYR A 103 -24.95 17.61 31.15
N ILE A 104 -25.41 16.85 30.15
CA ILE A 104 -25.54 17.32 28.76
C ILE A 104 -27.01 17.60 28.41
N ARG A 105 -27.31 18.86 28.11
CA ARG A 105 -28.54 19.31 27.47
C ARG A 105 -28.37 19.18 25.95
N PHE A 106 -28.83 18.07 25.39
CA PHE A 106 -28.90 17.83 23.94
C PHE A 106 -29.94 18.73 23.26
N GLN A 107 -29.88 18.80 21.93
CA GLN A 107 -30.75 19.62 21.09
C GLN A 107 -30.87 21.09 21.52
N THR A 108 -29.84 21.61 22.21
CA THR A 108 -29.84 22.95 22.81
C THR A 108 -28.68 23.77 22.25
N THR A 109 -29.02 24.82 21.49
CA THR A 109 -28.04 25.70 20.83
C THR A 109 -27.74 26.91 21.71
N VAL A 110 -26.46 27.27 21.88
CA VAL A 110 -26.08 28.50 22.58
C VAL A 110 -26.10 29.67 21.59
N LEU A 111 -27.02 30.62 21.80
CA LEU A 111 -27.20 31.78 20.93
C LEU A 111 -26.24 32.93 21.28
N SER A 112 -26.00 33.19 22.57
CA SER A 112 -25.00 34.18 22.98
C SER A 112 -24.44 33.93 24.37
N VAL A 113 -23.19 34.34 24.57
CA VAL A 113 -22.45 34.35 25.83
C VAL A 113 -21.97 35.78 26.08
N ARG A 114 -22.37 36.38 27.20
CA ARG A 114 -22.13 37.80 27.51
C ARG A 114 -21.56 37.97 28.90
N GLN A 115 -20.74 39.00 29.10
CA GLN A 115 -20.33 39.42 30.44
C GLN A 115 -21.51 40.11 31.13
N ARG A 116 -21.78 39.80 32.40
CA ARG A 116 -22.76 40.57 33.19
C ARG A 116 -22.21 41.96 33.53
N HIS A 117 -23.09 42.89 33.91
CA HIS A 117 -22.71 44.23 34.35
C HIS A 117 -21.78 44.26 35.58
N ASP A 118 -21.79 43.20 36.40
CA ASP A 118 -20.94 43.00 37.58
C ASP A 118 -19.76 42.04 37.29
N PHE A 119 -19.32 41.93 36.04
CA PHE A 119 -18.22 41.05 35.63
C PHE A 119 -16.87 41.41 36.29
N SER A 120 -16.55 42.70 36.44
CA SER A 120 -15.30 43.12 37.09
C SER A 120 -15.21 42.63 38.54
N ASP A 121 -16.34 42.55 39.24
CA ASP A 121 -16.42 42.04 40.62
C ASP A 121 -16.49 40.51 40.68
N LYS A 122 -17.43 39.91 39.94
CA LYS A 122 -17.82 38.49 40.10
C LYS A 122 -17.31 37.55 39.01
N GLY A 123 -16.92 38.07 37.84
CA GLY A 123 -16.48 37.29 36.68
C GLY A 123 -17.58 36.47 35.98
N GLN A 124 -18.86 36.77 36.25
CA GLN A 124 -20.01 35.98 35.80
C GLN A 124 -20.47 36.26 34.37
N TRP A 125 -20.96 35.20 33.72
CA TRP A 125 -21.43 35.19 32.34
C TRP A 125 -22.93 34.93 32.28
N GLU A 126 -23.61 35.64 31.38
CA GLU A 126 -24.97 35.36 30.94
C GLU A 126 -24.91 34.47 29.69
N VAL A 127 -25.57 33.31 29.72
CA VAL A 127 -25.62 32.37 28.59
C VAL A 127 -27.07 32.23 28.15
N VAL A 128 -27.34 32.60 26.90
CA VAL A 128 -28.65 32.51 26.24
C VAL A 128 -28.66 31.27 25.33
N THR A 129 -29.68 30.43 25.47
CA THR A 129 -29.83 29.17 24.74
C THR A 129 -31.20 29.03 24.11
N GLU A 130 -31.31 28.23 23.06
CA GLU A 130 -32.56 27.93 22.35
C GLU A 130 -32.66 26.41 22.11
N ASP A 131 -33.82 25.81 22.41
CA ASP A 131 -34.09 24.39 22.14
C ASP A 131 -34.69 24.17 20.73
N THR A 132 -34.87 22.90 20.34
CA THR A 132 -35.50 22.54 19.06
C THR A 132 -36.99 22.86 18.95
N GLY A 133 -37.64 23.28 20.05
CA GLY A 133 -38.99 23.86 20.06
C GLY A 133 -39.01 25.39 19.91
N GLY A 134 -37.85 26.05 19.91
CA GLY A 134 -37.71 27.51 19.89
C GLY A 134 -37.84 28.19 21.25
N HIS A 135 -37.88 27.44 22.36
CA HIS A 135 -37.92 28.03 23.69
C HIS A 135 -36.56 28.61 24.05
N ARG A 136 -36.54 29.87 24.50
CA ARG A 136 -35.31 30.57 24.89
C ARG A 136 -35.10 30.51 26.40
N GLY A 137 -33.98 29.90 26.79
CA GLY A 137 -33.46 29.92 28.16
C GLY A 137 -32.40 31.01 28.33
N THR A 138 -32.29 31.56 29.54
CA THR A 138 -31.14 32.39 29.93
C THR A 138 -30.70 31.95 31.32
N GLN A 139 -29.43 31.62 31.47
CA GLN A 139 -28.85 31.13 32.73
C GLN A 139 -27.50 31.79 32.99
N VAL A 140 -27.26 32.17 34.25
CA VAL A 140 -26.00 32.77 34.70
C VAL A 140 -25.02 31.68 35.12
N PHE A 141 -23.74 31.85 34.76
CA PHE A 141 -22.65 30.93 35.05
C PHE A 141 -21.44 31.68 35.62
N ASP A 142 -20.67 31.04 36.49
CA ASP A 142 -19.46 31.63 37.06
C ASP A 142 -18.25 31.51 36.12
N ALA A 143 -18.27 30.51 35.21
CA ALA A 143 -17.27 30.35 34.18
C ALA A 143 -17.80 29.62 32.93
N VAL A 144 -17.08 29.73 31.82
CA VAL A 144 -17.46 29.16 30.51
C VAL A 144 -16.28 28.45 29.85
N LEU A 145 -16.52 27.24 29.36
CA LEU A 145 -15.62 26.42 28.56
C LEU A 145 -16.15 26.32 27.13
N VAL A 146 -15.42 26.91 26.18
CA VAL A 146 -15.74 26.86 24.74
C VAL A 146 -15.11 25.60 24.16
N CYS A 147 -15.95 24.63 23.79
CA CYS A 147 -15.54 23.33 23.26
C CYS A 147 -15.94 23.10 21.79
N SER A 148 -16.68 24.04 21.19
CA SER A 148 -17.04 24.09 19.76
C SER A 148 -15.79 23.99 18.86
N GLY A 149 -15.73 22.94 18.04
CA GLY A 149 -14.56 22.64 17.21
C GLY A 149 -14.36 23.59 16.02
N SER A 150 -13.14 23.65 15.49
CA SER A 150 -12.72 24.57 14.42
C SER A 150 -13.02 24.10 12.98
N PHE A 151 -13.70 22.96 12.80
CA PHE A 151 -13.94 22.31 11.50
C PHE A 151 -15.40 22.43 11.01
N THR A 152 -16.03 23.58 11.27
CA THR A 152 -17.46 23.82 10.99
C THR A 152 -17.70 24.54 9.66
N HIS A 153 -16.99 25.64 9.38
CA HIS A 153 -17.18 26.42 8.16
C HIS A 153 -16.09 26.08 7.12
N PRO A 154 -16.43 25.48 5.96
CA PRO A 154 -15.48 25.18 4.90
C PRO A 154 -14.96 26.46 4.23
N VAL A 155 -13.73 26.43 3.72
CA VAL A 155 -13.11 27.55 2.98
C VAL A 155 -13.00 27.17 1.51
N THR A 156 -13.89 27.71 0.68
CA THR A 156 -13.93 27.47 -0.77
C THR A 156 -13.52 28.75 -1.53
N PRO A 157 -12.23 28.94 -1.87
CA PRO A 157 -11.73 30.19 -2.44
C PRO A 157 -11.95 30.26 -3.96
N LEU A 158 -13.22 30.29 -4.40
CA LEU A 158 -13.59 30.30 -5.82
C LEU A 158 -12.93 31.45 -6.59
N SER A 159 -12.87 32.65 -5.99
CA SER A 159 -12.22 33.84 -6.57
C SER A 159 -10.70 33.72 -6.76
N ALA A 160 -10.07 32.62 -6.35
CA ALA A 160 -8.67 32.32 -6.64
C ALA A 160 -8.48 31.47 -7.92
N PHE A 161 -9.58 31.10 -8.60
CA PHE A 161 -9.58 30.25 -9.79
C PHE A 161 -10.38 30.89 -10.93
N PRO A 162 -9.74 31.73 -11.77
CA PRO A 162 -10.39 32.37 -12.91
C PRO A 162 -11.13 31.36 -13.81
N GLY A 163 -12.34 31.74 -14.26
CA GLY A 163 -13.17 30.93 -15.15
C GLY A 163 -13.95 29.79 -14.48
N ILE A 164 -13.79 29.55 -13.16
CA ILE A 164 -14.47 28.43 -12.48
C ILE A 164 -16.00 28.55 -12.51
N ASP A 165 -16.54 29.76 -12.62
CA ASP A 165 -17.97 30.02 -12.77
C ASP A 165 -18.55 29.50 -14.10
N THR A 166 -17.68 29.13 -15.06
CA THR A 166 -18.03 28.48 -16.33
C THR A 166 -17.84 26.97 -16.32
N PHE A 167 -17.37 26.38 -15.22
CA PHE A 167 -17.13 24.94 -15.10
C PHE A 167 -18.47 24.17 -15.03
N PRO A 168 -18.79 23.28 -15.98
CA PRO A 168 -20.08 22.59 -16.02
C PRO A 168 -20.17 21.39 -15.07
N GLY A 169 -19.04 20.96 -14.49
CA GLY A 169 -18.96 19.82 -13.58
C GLY A 169 -19.29 20.17 -12.12
N LYS A 170 -19.31 19.16 -11.24
CA LYS A 170 -19.61 19.39 -9.81
C LYS A 170 -18.37 19.91 -9.05
N CYS A 171 -18.40 21.16 -8.62
CA CYS A 171 -17.57 21.67 -7.52
C CYS A 171 -18.15 21.25 -6.16
N SER A 172 -17.29 20.89 -5.20
CA SER A 172 -17.67 20.59 -3.81
C SER A 172 -16.48 20.72 -2.84
N HIS A 173 -16.72 20.93 -1.55
CA HIS A 173 -15.69 20.87 -0.50
C HIS A 173 -15.62 19.48 0.16
N SER A 174 -14.48 19.15 0.75
CA SER A 174 -14.24 17.96 1.58
C SER A 174 -15.17 17.82 2.82
N TRP A 175 -16.02 18.82 3.07
CA TRP A 175 -17.10 18.82 4.07
C TRP A 175 -18.38 18.16 3.54
N GLU A 176 -18.64 18.28 2.23
CA GLU A 176 -19.75 17.61 1.52
C GLU A 176 -19.43 16.17 1.12
N TYR A 177 -18.15 15.86 0.96
CA TYR A 177 -17.68 14.53 0.53
C TYR A 177 -18.03 13.46 1.57
N LYS A 178 -18.52 12.30 1.09
CA LYS A 178 -18.99 11.18 1.94
C LYS A 178 -18.39 9.84 1.57
N ASP A 179 -18.39 9.52 0.28
CA ASP A 179 -17.86 8.31 -0.32
C ASP A 179 -17.56 8.58 -1.82
N PRO A 180 -16.84 7.69 -2.51
CA PRO A 180 -16.38 7.98 -3.87
C PRO A 180 -17.41 7.64 -4.96
N HIS A 181 -18.59 7.06 -4.64
CA HIS A 181 -19.44 6.44 -5.66
C HIS A 181 -19.90 7.41 -6.76
N SER A 182 -20.15 8.68 -6.42
CA SER A 182 -20.54 9.75 -7.36
C SER A 182 -19.45 10.13 -8.39
N PHE A 183 -18.22 9.62 -8.22
CA PHE A 183 -17.05 9.85 -9.05
C PHE A 183 -16.68 8.64 -9.94
N HIS A 184 -17.47 7.57 -9.95
CA HIS A 184 -17.18 6.38 -10.76
C HIS A 184 -17.08 6.72 -12.26
N GLY A 185 -16.00 6.30 -12.92
CA GLY A 185 -15.76 6.51 -14.35
C GLY A 185 -15.47 7.96 -14.77
N LYS A 186 -15.28 8.88 -13.83
CA LYS A 186 -15.07 10.32 -14.10
C LYS A 186 -13.59 10.73 -14.05
N LYS A 187 -13.26 11.92 -14.58
CA LYS A 187 -12.00 12.62 -14.32
C LYS A 187 -12.21 13.69 -13.26
N VAL A 188 -11.40 13.67 -12.20
CA VAL A 188 -11.62 14.47 -10.99
C VAL A 188 -10.36 15.20 -10.57
N VAL A 189 -10.47 16.49 -10.27
CA VAL A 189 -9.38 17.31 -9.69
C VAL A 189 -9.63 17.52 -8.19
N VAL A 190 -8.72 17.06 -7.35
CA VAL A 190 -8.69 17.33 -5.91
C VAL A 190 -7.70 18.46 -5.65
N ILE A 191 -8.16 19.56 -5.06
CA ILE A 191 -7.37 20.78 -4.84
C ILE A 191 -6.99 20.90 -3.37
N GLY A 192 -5.70 20.74 -3.06
CA GLY A 192 -5.13 20.91 -1.72
C GLY A 192 -4.65 19.61 -1.06
N VAL A 193 -3.44 19.63 -0.51
CA VAL A 193 -2.73 18.46 0.04
C VAL A 193 -2.70 18.48 1.58
N GLY A 194 -3.88 18.46 2.20
CA GLY A 194 -4.03 18.11 3.63
C GLY A 194 -4.20 16.60 3.83
N ASN A 195 -4.38 16.13 5.08
CA ASN A 195 -4.71 14.73 5.36
C ASN A 195 -5.97 14.29 4.59
N SER A 196 -7.06 15.05 4.71
CA SER A 196 -8.29 14.81 3.93
C SER A 196 -8.07 14.90 2.42
N GLY A 197 -7.15 15.74 1.94
CA GLY A 197 -6.81 15.82 0.52
C GLY A 197 -6.11 14.56 0.00
N GLY A 198 -5.18 14.02 0.79
CA GLY A 198 -4.54 12.73 0.50
C GLY A 198 -5.53 11.57 0.55
N ASP A 199 -6.36 11.51 1.59
CA ASP A 199 -7.35 10.45 1.78
C ASP A 199 -8.41 10.44 0.67
N ILE A 200 -9.03 11.61 0.39
CA ILE A 200 -10.09 11.74 -0.62
C ILE A 200 -9.52 11.50 -2.03
N ALA A 201 -8.34 12.02 -2.37
CA ALA A 201 -7.74 11.75 -3.67
C ALA A 201 -7.38 10.26 -3.85
N VAL A 202 -6.86 9.60 -2.80
CA VAL A 202 -6.66 8.15 -2.80
C VAL A 202 -7.96 7.41 -3.02
N GLU A 203 -9.03 7.79 -2.33
CA GLU A 203 -10.32 7.10 -2.38
C GLU A 203 -11.05 7.29 -3.72
N ILE A 204 -11.07 8.51 -4.26
CA ILE A 204 -11.61 8.80 -5.60
C ILE A 204 -10.82 8.04 -6.68
N SER A 205 -9.49 7.92 -6.55
CA SER A 205 -8.66 7.13 -7.49
C SER A 205 -8.95 5.63 -7.49
N ARG A 206 -9.89 5.14 -6.66
CA ARG A 206 -10.36 3.73 -6.66
C ARG A 206 -11.50 3.48 -7.64
N VAL A 207 -12.17 4.53 -8.13
CA VAL A 207 -13.37 4.42 -8.98
C VAL A 207 -13.40 5.39 -10.16
N ALA A 208 -12.69 6.52 -10.06
CA ALA A 208 -12.53 7.48 -11.15
C ALA A 208 -11.74 6.87 -12.33
N GLU A 209 -12.05 7.31 -13.56
CA GLU A 209 -11.15 7.08 -14.72
C GLU A 209 -9.79 7.70 -14.44
N LYS A 210 -9.78 8.90 -13.83
CA LYS A 210 -8.56 9.63 -13.50
C LYS A 210 -8.74 10.54 -12.29
N THR A 211 -7.75 10.55 -11.40
CA THR A 211 -7.66 11.55 -10.32
C THR A 211 -6.41 12.41 -10.47
N PHE A 212 -6.59 13.72 -10.37
CA PHE A 212 -5.50 14.70 -10.35
C PHE A 212 -5.44 15.35 -8.97
N LEU A 213 -4.31 15.24 -8.27
CA LEU A 213 -4.06 15.95 -7.01
C LEU A 213 -3.29 17.23 -7.32
N SER A 214 -4.00 18.36 -7.32
CA SER A 214 -3.44 19.69 -7.52
C SER A 214 -2.96 20.30 -6.21
N MET A 215 -1.72 20.82 -6.21
CA MET A 215 -1.14 21.45 -5.03
C MET A 215 -0.08 22.52 -5.34
N ARG A 216 -0.33 23.74 -4.84
CA ARG A 216 0.55 24.91 -4.96
C ARG A 216 1.96 24.67 -4.41
N GLU A 217 2.07 23.98 -3.28
CA GLU A 217 3.33 23.49 -2.72
C GLU A 217 3.23 21.97 -2.52
N GLY A 218 4.36 21.26 -2.52
CA GLY A 218 4.42 19.86 -2.09
C GLY A 218 4.03 19.65 -0.61
N ALA A 219 4.11 18.40 -0.17
CA ALA A 219 4.04 18.02 1.24
C ALA A 219 4.88 16.75 1.49
N TRP A 220 5.55 16.69 2.64
CA TRP A 220 6.13 15.44 3.12
C TRP A 220 4.99 14.48 3.47
N VAL A 221 4.91 13.33 2.80
CA VAL A 221 3.91 12.29 3.05
C VAL A 221 4.56 11.19 3.88
N VAL A 222 3.90 10.72 4.92
CA VAL A 222 4.37 9.60 5.75
C VAL A 222 3.23 8.63 6.02
N GLY A 223 3.55 7.34 6.01
CA GLY A 223 2.60 6.29 6.40
C GLY A 223 2.45 6.18 7.92
N ARG A 224 1.36 5.59 8.38
CA ARG A 224 1.07 5.32 9.81
C ARG A 224 1.95 4.23 10.43
N MET A 225 2.66 3.46 9.60
CA MET A 225 3.56 2.38 9.99
C MET A 225 5.04 2.82 10.00
N SER A 226 5.72 2.63 11.13
CA SER A 226 7.19 2.66 11.22
C SER A 226 7.80 1.28 10.95
N ALA A 227 9.13 1.16 11.06
CA ALA A 227 9.85 -0.11 10.95
C ALA A 227 9.23 -1.20 11.85
N GLY A 228 9.13 -2.42 11.31
CA GLY A 228 8.51 -3.57 11.98
C GLY A 228 6.98 -3.56 12.01
N GLY A 229 6.32 -2.55 11.42
CA GLY A 229 4.85 -2.46 11.36
C GLY A 229 4.19 -1.90 12.63
N LEU A 230 4.97 -1.30 13.54
CA LEU A 230 4.44 -0.61 14.73
C LEU A 230 3.89 0.78 14.38
N PRO A 231 3.06 1.40 15.26
CA PRO A 231 2.58 2.77 15.06
C PRO A 231 3.73 3.78 15.02
N LEU A 232 3.76 4.62 13.97
CA LEU A 232 4.81 5.61 13.76
C LEU A 232 4.89 6.63 14.91
N ASP A 233 3.75 7.14 15.36
CA ASP A 233 3.64 8.14 16.41
C ASP A 233 4.27 7.67 17.74
N MET A 234 4.01 6.43 18.16
CA MET A 234 4.61 5.86 19.37
C MET A 234 6.13 5.71 19.28
N ASN A 235 6.69 5.56 18.07
CA ASN A 235 8.13 5.42 17.86
C ASN A 235 8.85 6.78 17.68
N ILE A 236 8.18 7.81 17.17
CA ILE A 236 8.78 9.15 16.99
C ILE A 236 8.54 10.09 18.17
N VAL A 237 7.39 10.01 18.85
CA VAL A 237 6.99 10.92 19.94
C VAL A 237 7.50 10.40 21.30
N THR A 238 8.81 10.31 21.45
CA THR A 238 9.50 9.90 22.69
C THR A 238 10.19 11.08 23.38
N ARG A 239 10.44 10.99 24.69
CA ARG A 239 11.16 12.05 25.42
C ARG A 239 12.64 12.13 25.01
N LEU A 240 13.27 11.00 24.70
CA LEU A 240 14.60 10.96 24.10
C LEU A 240 14.64 11.71 22.76
N ASN A 241 13.69 11.46 21.85
CA ASN A 241 13.68 12.16 20.56
C ASN A 241 13.49 13.68 20.73
N ALA A 242 12.65 14.11 21.67
CA ALA A 242 12.49 15.53 22.00
C ALA A 242 13.79 16.17 22.54
N LEU A 243 14.62 15.43 23.27
CA LEU A 243 15.94 15.87 23.72
C LEU A 243 16.95 15.91 22.55
N LEU A 244 16.99 14.88 21.70
CA LEU A 244 17.85 14.85 20.51
C LEU A 244 17.54 16.01 19.55
N LEU A 245 16.26 16.38 19.40
CA LEU A 245 15.81 17.56 18.63
C LEU A 245 16.24 18.91 19.23
N GLN A 246 16.69 18.95 20.49
CA GLN A 246 17.26 20.14 21.15
C GLN A 246 18.78 20.17 21.11
N LEU A 247 19.43 18.99 21.14
CA LEU A 247 20.90 18.86 21.20
C LEU A 247 21.57 18.94 19.83
N PHE A 248 20.93 18.44 18.76
CA PHE A 248 21.57 18.35 17.44
C PHE A 248 21.18 19.50 16.50
N PRO A 249 22.07 19.93 15.56
CA PRO A 249 21.75 20.96 14.59
C PRO A 249 20.55 20.60 13.70
N PRO A 250 19.57 21.51 13.50
CA PRO A 250 18.38 21.24 12.69
C PRO A 250 18.67 20.78 11.26
N ALA A 251 19.78 21.22 10.65
CA ALA A 251 20.19 20.78 9.31
C ALA A 251 20.49 19.27 9.26
N LEU A 252 21.27 18.77 10.22
CA LEU A 252 21.64 17.35 10.34
C LEU A 252 20.42 16.48 10.67
N LEU A 253 19.56 16.94 11.59
CA LEU A 253 18.32 16.26 11.95
C LEU A 253 17.37 16.14 10.75
N ASN A 254 17.13 17.23 10.02
CA ASN A 254 16.30 17.16 8.82
C ASN A 254 16.94 16.25 7.75
N TRP A 255 18.26 16.32 7.52
CA TRP A 255 18.95 15.42 6.58
C TRP A 255 18.77 13.94 6.95
N ALA A 256 18.94 13.57 8.21
CA ALA A 256 18.80 12.18 8.67
C ALA A 256 17.35 11.68 8.52
N VAL A 257 16.38 12.50 8.92
CA VAL A 257 14.95 12.16 8.88
C VAL A 257 14.44 12.10 7.43
N GLU A 258 14.78 13.07 6.59
CA GLU A 258 14.45 13.06 5.16
C GLU A 258 15.11 11.89 4.43
N ARG A 259 16.36 11.55 4.75
CA ARG A 259 17.03 10.36 4.21
C ARG A 259 16.30 9.08 4.59
N SER A 260 15.81 8.97 5.83
CA SER A 260 15.04 7.81 6.28
C SER A 260 13.70 7.68 5.56
N TYR A 261 12.91 8.76 5.42
CA TYR A 261 11.64 8.67 4.69
C TYR A 261 11.83 8.45 3.18
N ASN A 262 12.82 9.08 2.56
CA ASN A 262 13.10 8.90 1.13
C ASN A 262 13.65 7.50 0.75
N GLN A 263 14.07 6.68 1.72
CA GLN A 263 14.33 5.25 1.49
C GLN A 263 13.05 4.47 1.17
N LYS A 264 11.89 4.89 1.70
CA LYS A 264 10.59 4.24 1.43
C LYS A 264 10.03 4.65 0.07
N TYR A 265 9.98 5.95 -0.20
CA TYR A 265 9.64 6.53 -1.50
C TYR A 265 10.31 7.91 -1.66
N ASN A 266 10.93 8.16 -2.81
CA ASN A 266 11.60 9.43 -3.07
C ASN A 266 10.58 10.53 -3.37
N HIS A 267 10.33 11.43 -2.42
CA HIS A 267 9.35 12.52 -2.52
C HIS A 267 9.58 13.43 -3.74
N ARG A 268 10.84 13.60 -4.13
CA ARG A 268 11.24 14.36 -5.32
C ARG A 268 10.71 13.74 -6.60
N LEU A 269 10.91 12.43 -6.74
CA LEU A 269 10.49 11.65 -7.91
C LEU A 269 8.97 11.58 -8.04
N TYR A 270 8.24 11.60 -6.92
CA TYR A 270 6.78 11.49 -6.86
C TYR A 270 6.05 12.84 -6.99
N GLY A 271 6.76 13.96 -7.24
CA GLY A 271 6.17 15.29 -7.29
C GLY A 271 5.70 15.85 -5.93
N LEU A 272 6.02 15.15 -4.83
CA LEU A 272 5.55 15.44 -3.47
C LEU A 272 6.44 16.42 -2.70
N GLN A 273 7.74 16.52 -3.01
CA GLN A 273 8.68 17.29 -2.20
C GLN A 273 8.29 18.80 -2.08
N PRO A 274 8.11 19.34 -0.85
CA PRO A 274 7.88 20.78 -0.63
C PRO A 274 9.18 21.60 -0.63
N SER A 275 9.07 22.93 -0.54
CA SER A 275 10.24 23.80 -0.31
C SER A 275 10.78 23.70 1.13
N TYR A 276 9.93 23.35 2.09
CA TYR A 276 10.28 23.30 3.51
C TYR A 276 10.90 21.97 3.95
N ARG A 277 11.86 22.04 4.88
CA ARG A 277 12.50 20.88 5.53
C ARG A 277 11.49 20.10 6.40
N ILE A 278 11.61 18.78 6.50
CA ILE A 278 10.54 17.92 7.05
C ILE A 278 10.06 18.23 8.47
N LEU A 279 10.96 18.71 9.34
CA LEU A 279 10.62 19.04 10.73
C LEU A 279 9.93 20.41 10.89
N SER A 280 9.95 21.26 9.86
CA SER A 280 9.42 22.64 9.93
C SER A 280 7.89 22.65 10.09
N GLN A 281 7.16 21.98 9.20
CA GLN A 281 5.69 21.89 9.24
C GLN A 281 5.22 20.50 9.69
N ARG A 282 3.96 20.15 9.41
CA ARG A 282 3.41 18.80 9.59
C ARG A 282 3.62 17.99 8.29
N PRO A 283 3.92 16.69 8.37
CA PRO A 283 3.71 15.81 7.24
C PRO A 283 2.22 15.49 7.05
N VAL A 284 1.84 15.08 5.84
CA VAL A 284 0.55 14.47 5.53
C VAL A 284 0.62 12.99 5.89
N ILE A 285 -0.37 12.51 6.66
CA ILE A 285 -0.44 11.12 7.07
C ILE A 285 -1.26 10.35 6.04
N ASN A 286 -0.63 9.52 5.22
CA ASN A 286 -1.32 8.63 4.29
C ASN A 286 -0.42 7.44 3.88
N ASP A 287 -0.99 6.23 3.86
CA ASP A 287 -0.26 4.98 3.53
C ASP A 287 -0.27 4.65 2.04
N ASP A 288 -1.34 5.00 1.33
CA ASP A 288 -1.71 4.45 0.01
C ASP A 288 -1.37 5.40 -1.15
N LEU A 289 -1.28 6.72 -0.88
CA LEU A 289 -1.08 7.79 -1.86
C LEU A 289 0.15 7.58 -2.76
N PRO A 290 1.35 7.21 -2.25
CA PRO A 290 2.49 6.86 -3.11
C PRO A 290 2.20 5.68 -4.03
N GLY A 291 1.48 4.65 -3.54
CA GLY A 291 1.06 3.52 -4.36
C GLY A 291 0.13 3.94 -5.51
N ARG A 292 -0.79 4.87 -5.26
CA ARG A 292 -1.71 5.40 -6.29
C ARG A 292 -1.02 6.31 -7.31
N ILE A 293 0.05 7.01 -6.91
CA ILE A 293 0.95 7.73 -7.82
C ILE A 293 1.73 6.75 -8.69
N LEU A 294 2.31 5.69 -8.10
CA LEU A 294 3.08 4.68 -8.85
C LEU A 294 2.23 3.93 -9.90
N GLN A 295 0.98 3.62 -9.56
CA GLN A 295 -0.01 3.01 -10.46
C GLN A 295 -0.49 3.96 -11.57
N GLY A 296 -0.24 5.27 -11.46
CA GLY A 296 -0.71 6.29 -12.41
C GLY A 296 -2.22 6.58 -12.35
N ALA A 297 -2.96 5.93 -11.44
CA ALA A 297 -4.38 6.19 -11.19
C ALA A 297 -4.61 7.59 -10.59
N LEU A 298 -3.68 8.03 -9.73
CA LEU A 298 -3.59 9.39 -9.22
C LEU A 298 -2.36 10.06 -9.85
N GLN A 299 -2.52 11.24 -10.44
CA GLN A 299 -1.42 12.06 -10.93
C GLN A 299 -1.28 13.33 -10.10
N VAL A 300 -0.04 13.70 -9.77
CA VAL A 300 0.29 14.95 -9.11
C VAL A 300 0.37 16.07 -10.15
N LYS A 301 -0.29 17.20 -9.87
CA LYS A 301 -0.25 18.43 -10.67
C LYS A 301 0.16 19.62 -9.76
N PRO A 302 0.71 20.72 -10.32
CA PRO A 302 0.89 21.96 -9.56
C PRO A 302 -0.47 22.64 -9.31
N ASN A 303 -0.49 23.95 -8.98
CA ASN A 303 -1.75 24.66 -8.77
C ASN A 303 -2.56 24.73 -10.08
N VAL A 304 -3.88 24.87 -9.95
CA VAL A 304 -4.74 25.28 -11.08
C VAL A 304 -4.53 26.77 -11.33
N ARG A 305 -4.25 27.14 -12.57
CA ARG A 305 -4.11 28.52 -13.05
C ARG A 305 -5.48 29.11 -13.41
N GLU A 306 -6.29 28.36 -14.16
CA GLU A 306 -7.61 28.78 -14.63
C GLU A 306 -8.45 27.57 -15.10
N PHE A 307 -9.76 27.77 -15.18
CA PHE A 307 -10.74 26.87 -15.78
C PHE A 307 -11.23 27.44 -17.13
N ARG A 308 -11.48 26.56 -18.10
CA ARG A 308 -12.01 26.88 -19.43
C ARG A 308 -13.12 25.90 -19.78
N GLY A 309 -14.35 26.17 -19.35
CA GLY A 309 -15.42 25.17 -19.41
C GLY A 309 -15.02 23.90 -18.64
N SER A 310 -15.14 22.72 -19.25
CA SER A 310 -14.72 21.42 -18.66
C SER A 310 -13.20 21.17 -18.67
N THR A 311 -12.38 22.14 -19.05
CA THR A 311 -10.92 21.99 -19.19
C THR A 311 -10.18 22.77 -18.09
N VAL A 312 -9.15 22.15 -17.50
CA VAL A 312 -8.36 22.70 -16.39
C VAL A 312 -6.93 22.96 -16.84
N VAL A 313 -6.46 24.20 -16.65
CA VAL A 313 -5.09 24.63 -16.97
C VAL A 313 -4.30 24.75 -15.66
N PHE A 314 -3.11 24.15 -15.61
CA PHE A 314 -2.23 24.17 -14.44
C PHE A 314 -1.07 25.17 -14.62
N ASP A 315 -0.40 25.57 -13.51
CA ASP A 315 0.71 26.54 -13.52
C ASP A 315 1.85 26.19 -14.50
N ASN A 316 2.08 24.89 -14.77
CA ASN A 316 3.12 24.41 -15.67
C ASN A 316 2.66 24.26 -17.12
N GLU A 317 1.58 24.97 -17.50
CA GLU A 317 0.95 24.96 -18.84
C GLU A 317 0.41 23.59 -19.28
N ALA A 318 0.40 22.60 -18.38
CA ALA A 318 -0.32 21.35 -18.60
C ALA A 318 -1.83 21.64 -18.62
N VAL A 319 -2.51 21.00 -19.57
CA VAL A 319 -3.97 21.07 -19.76
C VAL A 319 -4.54 19.67 -19.56
N GLU A 320 -5.67 19.56 -18.87
CA GLU A 320 -6.45 18.32 -18.77
C GLU A 320 -7.91 18.59 -19.16
N GLU A 321 -8.41 17.82 -20.12
CA GLU A 321 -9.72 18.04 -20.76
C GLU A 321 -10.78 17.03 -20.32
N GLY A 322 -12.02 17.50 -20.20
CA GLY A 322 -13.16 16.68 -19.79
C GLY A 322 -13.09 16.32 -18.30
N ILE A 323 -12.88 17.32 -17.43
CA ILE A 323 -12.98 17.17 -15.98
C ILE A 323 -14.44 17.28 -15.55
N ASP A 324 -14.96 16.25 -14.88
CA ASP A 324 -16.37 16.17 -14.46
C ASP A 324 -16.62 16.77 -13.07
N ALA A 325 -15.60 16.84 -12.23
CA ALA A 325 -15.74 17.27 -10.84
C ALA A 325 -14.45 17.86 -10.23
N VAL A 326 -14.65 18.76 -9.27
CA VAL A 326 -13.61 19.40 -8.46
C VAL A 326 -13.92 19.22 -6.97
N VAL A 327 -12.94 18.76 -6.19
CA VAL A 327 -13.08 18.58 -4.74
C VAL A 327 -12.06 19.44 -4.00
N PHE A 328 -12.56 20.44 -3.28
CA PHE A 328 -11.77 21.38 -2.49
C PHE A 328 -11.39 20.81 -1.13
N CYS A 329 -10.09 20.65 -0.90
CA CYS A 329 -9.47 20.24 0.36
C CYS A 329 -8.68 21.41 0.97
N THR A 330 -9.26 22.61 0.88
CA THR A 330 -8.63 23.91 1.12
C THR A 330 -8.67 24.38 2.58
N GLY A 331 -9.58 23.85 3.40
CA GLY A 331 -9.54 23.96 4.86
C GLY A 331 -10.82 24.52 5.48
N TYR A 332 -10.70 24.99 6.73
CA TYR A 332 -11.83 25.43 7.55
C TYR A 332 -11.50 26.74 8.27
N LYS A 333 -12.54 27.56 8.52
CA LYS A 333 -12.47 28.77 9.35
C LYS A 333 -13.17 28.50 10.68
N ALA A 334 -12.47 28.74 11.79
CA ALA A 334 -13.08 28.76 13.11
C ALA A 334 -14.00 29.99 13.24
N SER A 335 -15.17 29.79 13.84
CA SER A 335 -16.16 30.84 14.12
C SER A 335 -16.83 30.56 15.46
N PHE A 336 -17.12 31.61 16.22
CA PHE A 336 -17.81 31.53 17.51
C PHE A 336 -18.90 32.61 17.55
N PRO A 337 -19.99 32.45 16.78
CA PRO A 337 -20.99 33.51 16.56
C PRO A 337 -21.70 33.96 17.85
N PHE A 338 -21.73 33.09 18.87
CA PHE A 338 -22.26 33.38 20.20
C PHE A 338 -21.37 34.28 21.07
N LEU A 339 -20.14 34.63 20.65
CA LEU A 339 -19.26 35.57 21.37
C LEU A 339 -19.24 36.94 20.68
N LEU A 340 -19.26 38.02 21.47
CA LEU A 340 -19.24 39.39 20.94
C LEU A 340 -17.95 39.68 20.14
N PRO A 341 -17.98 40.51 19.08
CA PRO A 341 -16.79 40.79 18.26
C PRO A 341 -15.55 41.26 19.05
N SER A 342 -15.75 42.07 20.10
CA SER A 342 -14.70 42.53 21.03
C SER A 342 -14.06 41.40 21.87
N GLN A 343 -14.75 40.27 22.02
CA GLN A 343 -14.26 39.05 22.67
C GLN A 343 -13.73 38.02 21.64
N ASN A 344 -14.06 38.21 20.35
CA ASN A 344 -13.72 37.31 19.25
C ASN A 344 -12.44 37.71 18.51
N SER A 345 -12.08 39.00 18.41
CA SER A 345 -10.87 39.42 17.68
C SER A 345 -10.29 40.80 18.03
N ASP A 346 -8.97 40.84 18.15
CA ASP A 346 -8.11 42.02 17.89
C ASP A 346 -8.37 42.58 16.47
N PRO A 347 -8.16 43.88 16.16
CA PRO A 347 -8.53 44.47 14.85
C PRO A 347 -7.87 43.84 13.61
N VAL A 348 -6.85 42.98 13.80
CA VAL A 348 -6.20 42.18 12.75
C VAL A 348 -6.83 40.77 12.61
N GLY A 349 -8.03 40.54 13.16
CA GLY A 349 -8.76 39.26 13.07
C GLY A 349 -8.13 38.11 13.89
N LYS A 350 -7.54 38.41 15.06
CA LYS A 350 -6.80 37.44 15.87
C LYS A 350 -7.46 37.16 17.22
N VAL A 351 -7.63 35.88 17.56
CA VAL A 351 -7.94 35.44 18.94
C VAL A 351 -6.62 35.34 19.72
N SER A 352 -6.35 36.32 20.57
CA SER A 352 -5.09 36.43 21.33
C SER A 352 -5.14 35.60 22.63
N LEU A 353 -4.89 34.29 22.52
CA LEU A 353 -4.97 33.32 23.63
C LEU A 353 -3.61 33.02 24.28
N TYR A 354 -3.48 33.25 25.59
CA TYR A 354 -2.39 32.75 26.43
C TYR A 354 -2.40 31.22 26.47
N LYS A 355 -1.24 30.62 26.18
CA LYS A 355 -1.06 29.16 25.96
C LYS A 355 -2.15 28.48 25.09
N LYS A 356 -2.88 29.22 24.24
CA LYS A 356 -4.02 28.69 23.45
C LYS A 356 -5.22 28.22 24.28
N VAL A 357 -5.41 28.81 25.47
CA VAL A 357 -6.54 28.52 26.38
C VAL A 357 -7.28 29.80 26.80
N PHE A 358 -6.59 30.74 27.46
CA PHE A 358 -7.22 31.90 28.08
C PHE A 358 -7.11 33.17 27.22
N PRO A 359 -8.18 33.95 26.99
CA PRO A 359 -8.09 35.26 26.36
C PRO A 359 -7.25 36.26 27.16
N LEU A 360 -6.40 37.04 26.48
CA LEU A 360 -5.54 38.05 27.11
C LEU A 360 -6.27 39.35 27.50
N SER A 361 -7.53 39.53 27.10
CA SER A 361 -8.32 40.76 27.25
C SER A 361 -9.34 40.74 28.40
N LEU A 362 -9.32 39.71 29.25
CA LEU A 362 -10.29 39.55 30.34
C LEU A 362 -9.69 39.91 31.70
N GLU A 363 -10.42 40.71 32.48
CA GLU A 363 -10.08 41.07 33.86
C GLU A 363 -10.16 39.87 34.83
N ARG A 364 -11.09 38.94 34.57
CA ARG A 364 -11.29 37.71 35.35
C ARG A 364 -11.07 36.49 34.44
N PRO A 365 -10.26 35.50 34.82
CA PRO A 365 -9.95 34.34 33.98
C PRO A 365 -11.05 33.26 34.08
N THR A 366 -12.29 33.62 33.72
CA THR A 366 -13.49 32.75 33.81
C THR A 366 -14.00 32.29 32.44
N LEU A 367 -13.24 32.50 31.36
CA LEU A 367 -13.52 31.97 30.02
C LEU A 367 -12.26 31.29 29.47
N ALA A 368 -12.42 30.07 28.94
CA ALA A 368 -11.34 29.31 28.31
C ALA A 368 -11.79 28.56 27.05
N PHE A 369 -10.92 28.52 26.05
CA PHE A 369 -11.10 27.77 24.81
C PHE A 369 -10.35 26.43 24.89
N ILE A 370 -11.04 25.33 24.61
CA ILE A 370 -10.51 23.97 24.76
C ILE A 370 -10.55 23.25 23.41
N GLY A 371 -9.38 22.86 22.90
CA GLY A 371 -9.22 22.22 21.59
C GLY A 371 -9.00 23.18 20.41
N LEU A 372 -8.99 24.51 20.63
CA LEU A 372 -8.65 25.50 19.59
C LEU A 372 -7.11 25.56 19.37
N ILE A 373 -6.53 24.45 18.93
CA ILE A 373 -5.08 24.26 18.86
C ILE A 373 -4.69 23.23 17.80
N ASN A 374 -3.59 23.49 17.09
CA ASN A 374 -2.97 22.54 16.18
C ASN A 374 -1.73 21.92 16.86
N ALA A 375 -1.82 20.73 17.45
CA ALA A 375 -0.67 20.04 18.06
C ALA A 375 0.06 19.11 17.08
N LYS A 376 1.40 19.15 17.00
CA LYS A 376 2.20 18.13 16.27
C LYS A 376 2.29 16.84 17.09
N GLY A 377 1.19 16.09 17.14
CA GLY A 377 1.02 14.90 17.96
C GLY A 377 -0.47 14.59 18.21
N PRO A 378 -0.80 13.75 19.19
CA PRO A 378 -2.19 13.46 19.54
C PRO A 378 -2.90 14.70 20.06
N LEU A 379 -4.19 14.88 19.72
CA LEU A 379 -4.96 16.08 20.08
C LEU A 379 -5.82 15.90 21.34
N MET A 380 -6.28 14.68 21.62
CA MET A 380 -7.15 14.41 22.78
C MET A 380 -6.46 14.61 24.15
N PRO A 381 -5.22 14.13 24.38
CA PRO A 381 -4.46 14.47 25.58
C PRO A 381 -4.25 15.97 25.75
N VAL A 382 -4.14 16.71 24.63
CA VAL A 382 -3.95 18.17 24.65
C VAL A 382 -5.24 18.86 25.11
N MET A 383 -6.41 18.43 24.59
CA MET A 383 -7.72 18.90 25.06
C MET A 383 -7.94 18.62 26.56
N GLU A 384 -7.64 17.41 27.02
CA GLU A 384 -7.72 17.05 28.45
C GLU A 384 -6.75 17.89 29.31
N MET A 385 -5.51 18.07 28.87
CA MET A 385 -4.51 18.85 29.60
C MET A 385 -4.91 20.33 29.70
N GLN A 386 -5.52 20.89 28.64
CA GLN A 386 -6.13 22.21 28.67
C GLN A 386 -7.31 22.27 29.67
N ALA A 387 -8.20 21.27 29.66
CA ALA A 387 -9.38 21.21 30.54
C ALA A 387 -9.00 21.11 32.03
N ARG A 388 -8.06 20.21 32.37
CA ARG A 388 -7.51 20.05 33.74
C ARG A 388 -6.84 21.33 34.25
N TRP A 389 -6.25 22.15 33.38
CA TRP A 389 -5.70 23.44 33.79
C TRP A 389 -6.77 24.52 33.93
N ALA A 390 -7.73 24.59 32.99
CA ALA A 390 -8.80 25.58 33.01
C ALA A 390 -9.70 25.47 34.25
N THR A 391 -10.15 24.25 34.57
CA THR A 391 -11.02 23.98 35.73
C THR A 391 -10.32 24.30 37.05
N ARG A 392 -9.03 24.00 37.18
CA ARG A 392 -8.22 24.37 38.35
C ARG A 392 -8.02 25.87 38.52
N VAL A 393 -7.95 26.64 37.43
CA VAL A 393 -7.94 28.11 37.49
C VAL A 393 -9.31 28.63 37.94
N PHE A 394 -10.41 28.06 37.43
CA PHE A 394 -11.77 28.44 37.83
C PHE A 394 -12.06 28.12 39.31
N ALA A 395 -11.58 26.98 39.80
CA ALA A 395 -11.60 26.59 41.22
C ALA A 395 -10.63 27.40 42.10
N GLY A 396 -9.76 28.25 41.52
CA GLY A 396 -8.78 29.06 42.25
C GLY A 396 -7.56 28.28 42.76
N LEU A 397 -7.42 27.00 42.41
CA LEU A 397 -6.32 26.11 42.78
C LEU A 397 -5.04 26.37 41.96
N ASN A 398 -5.15 27.15 40.89
CA ASN A 398 -4.05 27.62 40.05
C ASN A 398 -4.26 29.10 39.71
N GLN A 399 -3.23 29.94 39.87
CA GLN A 399 -3.28 31.35 39.48
C GLN A 399 -2.58 31.57 38.14
N LEU A 400 -3.08 32.50 37.32
CA LEU A 400 -2.40 32.94 36.10
C LEU A 400 -1.40 34.07 36.40
N PRO A 401 -0.26 34.15 35.68
CA PRO A 401 0.67 35.25 35.84
C PRO A 401 0.10 36.56 35.27
N PRO A 402 0.67 37.73 35.62
CA PRO A 402 0.19 39.03 35.14
C PRO A 402 0.09 39.14 33.62
N VAL A 403 -0.87 39.92 33.12
CA VAL A 403 -1.20 40.03 31.68
C VAL A 403 0.00 40.39 30.82
N SER A 404 0.88 41.28 31.29
CA SER A 404 2.13 41.65 30.60
C SER A 404 3.11 40.49 30.43
N VAL A 405 3.15 39.55 31.39
CA VAL A 405 3.94 38.31 31.30
C VAL A 405 3.27 37.34 30.31
N MET A 406 1.94 37.20 30.36
CA MET A 406 1.19 36.37 29.43
C MET A 406 1.33 36.83 27.97
N GLN A 407 1.26 38.14 27.73
CA GLN A 407 1.52 38.78 26.42
C GLN A 407 2.95 38.48 25.95
N LYS A 408 3.98 38.76 26.77
CA LYS A 408 5.40 38.55 26.43
C LYS A 408 5.72 37.08 26.09
N ILE A 409 5.10 36.12 26.79
CA ILE A 409 5.21 34.68 26.47
C ILE A 409 4.53 34.36 25.13
N THR A 410 3.32 34.88 24.92
CA THR A 410 2.51 34.61 23.71
C THR A 410 3.17 35.19 22.46
N GLU A 411 3.72 36.40 22.54
CA GLU A 411 4.55 37.00 21.49
C GLU A 411 5.81 36.20 21.20
N LYS A 412 6.54 35.75 22.23
CA LYS A 412 7.78 34.97 22.05
C LYS A 412 7.49 33.66 21.31
N ALA A 413 6.39 32.98 21.66
CA ALA A 413 5.93 31.78 20.97
C ALA A 413 5.51 32.07 19.52
N TRP A 414 4.74 33.14 19.27
CA TRP A 414 4.33 33.54 17.93
C TRP A 414 5.53 33.91 17.04
N LYS A 415 6.47 34.71 17.55
CA LYS A 415 7.73 35.08 16.87
C LYS A 415 8.61 33.85 16.57
N ALA A 416 8.57 32.81 17.41
CA ALA A 416 9.24 31.53 17.13
C ALA A 416 8.53 30.71 16.04
N ASN A 417 7.20 30.65 16.05
CA ASN A 417 6.41 29.97 15.02
C ASN A 417 6.48 30.66 13.65
N MET A 418 6.52 31.99 13.60
CA MET A 418 6.69 32.76 12.35
C MET A 418 8.01 32.45 11.63
N LYS A 419 9.05 31.99 12.34
CA LYS A 419 10.30 31.49 11.72
C LYS A 419 10.17 30.09 11.08
N ARG A 420 9.06 29.38 11.32
CA ARG A 420 8.78 28.02 10.82
C ARG A 420 7.62 27.95 9.83
N TYR A 421 6.69 28.91 9.89
CA TYR A 421 5.45 28.94 9.10
C TYR A 421 5.24 30.29 8.42
N CYS A 422 5.18 30.30 7.09
CA CYS A 422 5.00 31.51 6.27
C CYS A 422 3.60 32.17 6.36
N CYS A 423 2.66 31.58 7.12
CA CYS A 423 1.28 32.03 7.24
C CYS A 423 0.97 32.43 8.70
N PRO A 424 0.70 33.72 8.99
CA PRO A 424 0.45 34.21 10.36
C PRO A 424 -0.72 33.53 11.09
N GLN A 425 -1.77 33.15 10.36
CA GLN A 425 -2.93 32.44 10.93
C GLN A 425 -2.52 31.03 11.39
N LYS A 426 -1.83 30.25 10.55
CA LYS A 426 -1.30 28.93 10.93
C LYS A 426 -0.29 29.05 12.08
N ALA A 427 0.66 29.98 11.99
CA ALA A 427 1.66 30.22 13.04
C ALA A 427 1.05 30.52 14.42
N THR A 428 -0.18 31.02 14.48
CA THR A 428 -0.85 31.39 15.74
C THR A 428 -1.36 30.18 16.54
N LEU A 429 -1.72 29.05 15.91
CA LEU A 429 -2.31 27.89 16.61
C LEU A 429 -1.40 26.66 16.69
N GLU A 430 -0.26 26.65 16.00
CA GLU A 430 0.68 25.51 15.97
C GLU A 430 1.49 25.34 17.27
N VAL A 431 1.56 24.11 17.79
CA VAL A 431 2.46 23.73 18.91
C VAL A 431 3.13 22.37 18.69
N ASP A 432 4.33 22.19 19.25
CA ASP A 432 4.99 20.88 19.34
C ASP A 432 4.47 20.13 20.60
N TYR A 433 4.06 18.86 20.45
CA TYR A 433 3.28 18.15 21.48
C TYR A 433 3.98 18.02 22.85
N ILE A 434 5.16 17.40 22.93
CA ILE A 434 5.82 17.15 24.23
C ILE A 434 6.15 18.46 24.98
N PRO A 435 6.75 19.49 24.34
CA PRO A 435 6.98 20.78 25.01
C PRO A 435 5.71 21.47 25.51
N TYR A 436 4.61 21.38 24.76
CA TYR A 436 3.33 21.97 25.17
C TYR A 436 2.70 21.23 26.36
N MET A 437 2.64 19.89 26.30
CA MET A 437 2.14 19.06 27.39
C MET A 437 2.95 19.24 28.67
N ASP A 438 4.29 19.20 28.59
CA ASP A 438 5.16 19.46 29.74
C ASP A 438 4.97 20.89 30.29
N SER A 439 4.67 21.88 29.45
CA SER A 439 4.45 23.27 29.88
C SER A 439 3.13 23.49 30.62
N ILE A 440 2.07 22.75 30.31
CA ILE A 440 0.81 22.82 31.09
C ILE A 440 0.88 21.88 32.30
N ALA A 441 1.44 20.68 32.14
CA ALA A 441 1.67 19.75 33.25
C ALA A 441 2.55 20.36 34.36
N GLN A 442 3.42 21.33 34.03
CA GLN A 442 4.18 22.10 35.02
C GLN A 442 3.31 23.09 35.82
N GLU A 443 2.28 23.71 35.22
CA GLU A 443 1.35 24.58 35.95
C GLU A 443 0.48 23.75 36.91
N ILE A 444 -0.03 22.60 36.45
CA ILE A 444 -0.88 21.70 37.25
C ILE A 444 -0.08 20.96 38.34
N GLY A 445 1.25 20.81 38.17
CA GLY A 445 2.10 20.03 39.08
C GLY A 445 2.12 18.52 38.80
N VAL A 446 1.81 18.10 37.57
CA VAL A 446 1.72 16.68 37.13
C VAL A 446 2.81 16.28 36.12
N ARG A 447 3.83 17.13 35.94
CA ARG A 447 4.96 16.86 35.04
C ARG A 447 5.86 15.75 35.60
N PRO A 448 6.19 14.68 34.84
CA PRO A 448 7.00 13.57 35.35
C PRO A 448 8.48 13.96 35.52
N TYR A 449 8.98 13.86 36.75
CA TYR A 449 10.37 14.18 37.10
C TYR A 449 11.29 12.98 36.85
N LEU A 450 11.96 12.96 35.69
CA LEU A 450 12.81 11.84 35.25
C LEU A 450 13.86 11.40 36.29
N LEU A 451 14.59 12.34 36.90
CA LEU A 451 15.63 11.99 37.90
C LEU A 451 15.03 11.25 39.11
N ARG A 452 13.88 11.71 39.61
CA ARG A 452 13.16 11.05 40.70
C ARG A 452 12.66 9.67 40.27
N LEU A 453 12.16 9.52 39.05
CA LEU A 453 11.75 8.22 38.51
C LEU A 453 12.94 7.26 38.43
N PHE A 454 14.11 7.68 37.92
CA PHE A 454 15.31 6.83 37.89
C PHE A 454 15.83 6.42 39.27
N LEU A 455 15.53 7.19 40.33
CA LEU A 455 15.87 6.86 41.72
C LEU A 455 14.82 6.00 42.45
N THR A 456 13.56 5.97 41.99
CA THR A 456 12.43 5.33 42.71
C THR A 456 11.77 4.18 41.96
N ASP A 457 11.77 4.20 40.63
CA ASP A 457 11.36 3.11 39.76
C ASP A 457 12.16 3.19 38.44
N PRO A 458 13.39 2.62 38.40
CA PRO A 458 14.27 2.70 37.24
C PRO A 458 13.64 2.14 35.96
N GLY A 459 12.80 1.10 36.09
CA GLY A 459 12.09 0.47 34.97
C GLY A 459 11.04 1.41 34.36
N LEU A 460 10.24 2.08 35.20
CA LEU A 460 9.32 3.11 34.76
C LEU A 460 10.07 4.33 34.19
N GLY A 461 11.14 4.78 34.85
CA GLY A 461 11.99 5.89 34.37
C GLY A 461 12.53 5.64 32.96
N PHE A 462 13.04 4.44 32.70
CA PHE A 462 13.50 4.02 31.37
C PHE A 462 12.35 4.02 30.35
N ARG A 463 11.18 3.46 30.70
CA ARG A 463 10.00 3.44 29.81
C ARG A 463 9.43 4.84 29.55
N VAL A 464 9.58 5.79 30.47
CA VAL A 464 9.15 7.19 30.31
C VAL A 464 10.12 8.00 29.44
N LEU A 465 11.43 7.74 29.53
CA LEU A 465 12.44 8.43 28.70
C LEU A 465 12.54 7.87 27.27
N PHE A 466 12.72 6.56 27.13
CA PHE A 466 12.98 5.89 25.85
C PHE A 466 11.69 5.46 25.12
N GLY A 467 10.58 5.33 25.85
CA GLY A 467 9.28 4.94 25.29
C GLY A 467 8.43 6.12 24.77
N PRO A 468 7.21 5.83 24.30
CA PRO A 468 6.26 6.84 23.82
C PRO A 468 5.82 7.79 24.94
N CYS A 469 5.61 9.06 24.59
CA CYS A 469 5.08 10.08 25.49
C CYS A 469 3.54 10.02 25.57
N THR A 470 3.04 8.87 26.01
CA THR A 470 1.60 8.61 26.21
C THR A 470 0.99 9.45 27.31
N PRO A 471 -0.32 9.78 27.21
CA PRO A 471 -1.03 10.63 28.16
C PRO A 471 -0.93 10.16 29.63
N TYR A 472 -0.87 8.85 29.87
CA TYR A 472 -0.71 8.23 31.19
C TYR A 472 0.43 8.83 32.04
N GLN A 473 1.49 9.34 31.40
CA GLN A 473 2.64 9.93 32.11
C GLN A 473 2.24 11.14 32.98
N PHE A 474 1.15 11.84 32.63
CA PHE A 474 0.63 13.02 33.35
C PHE A 474 -0.45 12.67 34.39
N ARG A 475 -0.53 11.39 34.79
CA ARG A 475 -1.33 10.87 35.91
C ARG A 475 -0.49 10.09 36.93
N LEU A 476 0.84 10.04 36.77
CA LEU A 476 1.76 9.37 37.71
C LEU A 476 1.86 10.06 39.09
N SER A 477 1.66 11.37 39.15
CA SER A 477 1.82 12.18 40.36
C SER A 477 1.08 13.51 40.24
N GLY A 478 0.77 14.15 41.37
CA GLY A 478 0.06 15.43 41.43
C GLY A 478 -1.47 15.29 41.39
N PRO A 479 -2.20 16.40 41.22
CA PRO A 479 -3.67 16.41 41.24
C PRO A 479 -4.30 15.49 40.20
N GLY A 480 -5.29 14.70 40.63
CA GLY A 480 -5.95 13.70 39.78
C GLY A 480 -5.04 12.55 39.35
N ARG A 481 -4.06 12.13 40.17
CA ARG A 481 -3.28 10.88 39.98
C ARG A 481 -4.22 9.70 39.72
N TRP A 482 -3.80 8.80 38.83
CA TRP A 482 -4.50 7.54 38.54
C TRP A 482 -3.56 6.35 38.76
N ASP A 483 -3.90 5.42 39.65
CA ASP A 483 -2.99 4.33 40.03
C ASP A 483 -2.74 3.32 38.90
N GLY A 484 -3.68 3.20 37.95
CA GLY A 484 -3.47 2.43 36.72
C GLY A 484 -2.39 3.01 35.79
N ALA A 485 -1.98 4.28 35.96
CA ALA A 485 -1.05 4.96 35.05
C ALA A 485 0.31 4.24 34.94
N ARG A 486 0.85 3.73 36.05
CA ARG A 486 2.09 2.94 36.05
C ARG A 486 1.93 1.70 35.18
N GLN A 487 0.89 0.90 35.44
CA GLN A 487 0.65 -0.34 34.72
C GLN A 487 0.34 -0.07 33.24
N ALA A 488 -0.38 1.01 32.94
CA ALA A 488 -0.64 1.46 31.57
C ALA A 488 0.66 1.73 30.79
N ILE A 489 1.64 2.43 31.38
CA ILE A 489 2.94 2.72 30.74
C ILE A 489 3.81 1.47 30.56
N LEU A 490 3.75 0.51 31.49
CA LEU A 490 4.51 -0.73 31.37
C LEU A 490 3.94 -1.66 30.29
N THR A 491 2.61 -1.78 30.21
CA THR A 491 1.88 -2.73 29.34
C THR A 491 1.36 -2.14 28.03
N GLN A 492 1.60 -0.85 27.72
CA GLN A 492 1.16 -0.21 26.47
C GLN A 492 1.59 -0.97 25.21
N TRP A 493 2.81 -1.48 25.15
CA TRP A 493 3.29 -2.27 24.01
C TRP A 493 2.63 -3.66 23.93
N GLU A 494 2.10 -4.18 25.04
CA GLU A 494 1.28 -5.39 25.05
C GLU A 494 -0.12 -5.10 24.50
N ARG A 495 -0.79 -4.01 24.91
CA ARG A 495 -2.06 -3.56 24.33
C ARG A 495 -1.96 -3.18 22.85
N VAL A 496 -0.83 -2.64 22.41
CA VAL A 496 -0.54 -2.39 20.98
C VAL A 496 -0.38 -3.68 20.20
N THR A 497 0.22 -4.71 20.81
CA THR A 497 0.46 -5.99 20.13
C THR A 497 -0.67 -7.00 20.30
N GLN A 498 -1.62 -6.81 21.22
CA GLN A 498 -2.75 -7.71 21.42
C GLN A 498 -3.63 -7.88 20.15
N PRO A 499 -3.98 -6.81 19.39
CA PRO A 499 -4.64 -6.95 18.09
C PRO A 499 -3.83 -7.71 17.03
N PHE A 500 -2.51 -7.89 17.22
CA PHE A 500 -1.62 -8.64 16.33
C PHE A 500 -1.35 -10.09 16.81
N LYS A 501 -1.80 -10.47 18.01
CA LYS A 501 -1.42 -11.73 18.70
C LYS A 501 -2.50 -12.81 18.60
N THR A 502 -3.05 -13.01 17.41
CA THR A 502 -4.13 -14.00 17.16
C THR A 502 -3.64 -15.43 16.88
N ARG A 503 -2.32 -15.70 16.83
CA ARG A 503 -1.76 -17.06 16.62
C ARG A 503 -0.39 -17.31 17.31
N PRO A 504 -0.18 -18.42 18.03
CA PRO A 504 1.11 -18.81 18.63
C PRO A 504 2.03 -19.60 17.67
N ILE A 505 3.36 -19.56 17.87
CA ILE A 505 4.40 -20.17 16.98
C ILE A 505 5.69 -20.57 17.77
N PRO A 506 6.16 -21.84 17.74
CA PRO A 506 7.47 -22.32 18.27
C PRO A 506 8.62 -22.35 17.22
N GLU A 507 9.84 -22.78 17.60
CA GLU A 507 11.10 -22.69 16.80
C GLU A 507 12.09 -23.85 17.06
N ASP A 508 12.82 -24.38 16.03
CA ASP A 508 14.30 -24.64 16.05
C ASP A 508 14.96 -25.09 14.68
N LYS A 509 16.25 -25.51 14.70
CA LYS A 509 17.31 -25.65 13.64
C LYS A 509 17.21 -26.74 12.52
N THR A 510 18.15 -26.68 11.54
CA THR A 510 18.29 -27.56 10.31
C THR A 510 19.75 -27.73 9.78
N SER A 511 20.05 -28.73 8.92
CA SER A 511 21.34 -28.95 8.19
C SER A 511 21.22 -29.14 6.62
N THR A 512 22.24 -29.60 5.86
CA THR A 512 22.49 -29.27 4.39
C THR A 512 22.67 -30.50 3.41
N LEU A 513 23.38 -30.60 2.25
CA LEU A 513 24.35 -29.82 1.38
C LEU A 513 24.50 -30.44 -0.07
N ARG A 514 24.85 -29.67 -1.14
CA ARG A 514 25.55 -30.01 -2.47
C ARG A 514 24.98 -31.14 -3.44
N TYR A 515 25.43 -31.44 -4.71
CA TYR A 515 26.17 -30.75 -5.83
C TYR A 515 25.96 -31.39 -7.27
N TRP A 516 26.37 -30.70 -8.36
CA TRP A 516 26.80 -31.13 -9.75
C TRP A 516 26.02 -32.23 -10.56
N LEU A 517 26.52 -32.88 -11.65
CA LEU A 517 26.68 -32.49 -13.11
C LEU A 517 25.98 -33.55 -14.06
N GLY A 518 25.99 -33.64 -15.41
CA GLY A 518 26.41 -32.81 -16.58
C GLY A 518 26.43 -33.60 -17.95
N LEU A 519 26.15 -32.97 -19.12
CA LEU A 519 26.33 -33.46 -20.54
C LEU A 519 25.54 -34.73 -21.02
N ALA A 520 25.51 -35.24 -22.28
CA ALA A 520 25.49 -34.79 -23.72
C ALA A 520 25.17 -36.05 -24.63
N GLY A 521 24.91 -36.11 -25.96
CA GLY A 521 24.79 -35.22 -27.15
C GLY A 521 24.61 -36.06 -28.48
N GLY A 522 24.35 -35.48 -29.67
CA GLY A 522 24.19 -36.18 -31.00
C GLY A 522 23.09 -35.60 -31.94
N ILE A 523 23.10 -35.82 -33.28
CA ILE A 523 22.50 -34.86 -34.29
C ILE A 523 21.62 -35.45 -35.44
N HIS A 524 20.45 -34.82 -35.72
CA HIS A 524 19.63 -34.56 -36.97
C HIS A 524 18.13 -34.20 -36.63
N SER A 525 17.22 -33.59 -37.44
CA SER A 525 17.19 -32.90 -38.78
C SER A 525 16.10 -31.75 -38.84
N MET A 526 15.18 -31.65 -39.84
CA MET A 526 14.31 -30.46 -40.16
C MET A 526 12.84 -30.73 -40.60
N ALA A 527 11.97 -29.70 -40.44
CA ALA A 527 10.55 -29.56 -40.87
C ALA A 527 10.26 -28.15 -41.49
N ARG A 528 9.05 -27.86 -42.06
CA ARG A 528 8.73 -26.54 -42.72
C ARG A 528 7.44 -25.81 -42.28
N ARG A 529 6.25 -26.43 -42.31
CA ARG A 529 4.95 -25.79 -42.01
C ARG A 529 4.51 -26.00 -40.57
N VAL A 530 4.02 -24.95 -39.88
CA VAL A 530 3.76 -24.98 -38.42
C VAL A 530 2.33 -24.54 -38.08
N ALA A 531 1.62 -25.33 -37.27
CA ALA A 531 0.36 -24.90 -36.63
C ALA A 531 0.65 -24.23 -35.28
N VAL A 532 -0.02 -23.12 -34.98
CA VAL A 532 0.03 -22.41 -33.68
C VAL A 532 -1.36 -22.38 -33.07
N ILE A 533 -1.52 -22.87 -31.84
CA ILE A 533 -2.85 -23.10 -31.23
C ILE A 533 -3.13 -22.05 -30.15
N GLY A 534 -3.91 -21.02 -30.50
CA GLY A 534 -4.37 -19.93 -29.63
C GLY A 534 -3.59 -18.62 -29.84
N GLY A 535 -4.29 -17.54 -30.19
CA GLY A 535 -3.79 -16.18 -30.45
C GLY A 535 -3.45 -15.37 -29.19
N GLY A 536 -3.12 -16.05 -28.09
CA GLY A 536 -2.67 -15.42 -26.84
C GLY A 536 -1.25 -14.88 -26.93
N THR A 537 -0.71 -14.38 -25.82
CA THR A 537 0.66 -13.84 -25.74
C THR A 537 1.73 -14.83 -26.20
N SER A 538 1.54 -16.11 -25.87
CA SER A 538 2.30 -17.26 -26.36
C SER A 538 2.21 -17.41 -27.88
N GLY A 539 0.99 -17.42 -28.45
CA GLY A 539 0.77 -17.59 -29.89
C GLY A 539 1.31 -16.45 -30.74
N LEU A 540 1.21 -15.21 -30.28
CA LEU A 540 1.78 -14.04 -30.95
C LEU A 540 3.31 -14.16 -31.07
N THR A 541 4.01 -14.44 -29.97
CA THR A 541 5.47 -14.61 -30.02
C THR A 541 5.88 -15.86 -30.78
N SER A 542 5.11 -16.96 -30.69
CA SER A 542 5.32 -18.17 -31.50
C SER A 542 5.19 -17.91 -33.01
N THR A 543 4.15 -17.19 -33.44
CA THR A 543 3.97 -16.81 -34.85
C THR A 543 5.15 -15.96 -35.32
N LYS A 544 5.53 -14.93 -34.55
CA LYS A 544 6.69 -14.08 -34.84
C LYS A 544 8.00 -14.88 -34.92
N CYS A 545 8.22 -15.83 -34.00
CA CYS A 545 9.41 -16.67 -33.98
C CYS A 545 9.46 -17.74 -35.08
N CYS A 546 8.32 -18.09 -35.70
CA CYS A 546 8.31 -18.89 -36.93
C CYS A 546 8.85 -18.07 -38.10
N LEU A 547 8.40 -16.81 -38.23
CA LEU A 547 8.82 -15.89 -39.28
C LEU A 547 10.29 -15.48 -39.13
N ASP A 548 10.78 -15.22 -37.91
CA ASP A 548 12.20 -14.94 -37.58
C ASP A 548 13.14 -16.06 -38.08
N GLU A 549 12.64 -17.30 -38.28
CA GLU A 549 13.43 -18.49 -38.65
C GLU A 549 12.96 -19.11 -39.99
N GLY A 550 12.18 -18.39 -40.79
CA GLY A 550 11.79 -18.79 -42.15
C GLY A 550 10.76 -19.94 -42.26
N LEU A 551 10.01 -20.22 -41.20
CA LEU A 551 8.92 -21.20 -41.18
C LEU A 551 7.58 -20.56 -41.59
N GLU A 552 6.62 -21.38 -42.02
CA GLU A 552 5.26 -20.95 -42.37
C GLU A 552 4.27 -21.20 -41.22
N PRO A 553 3.94 -20.20 -40.38
CA PRO A 553 2.94 -20.36 -39.32
C PRO A 553 1.50 -20.21 -39.84
N VAL A 554 0.60 -21.05 -39.31
CA VAL A 554 -0.85 -20.80 -39.30
C VAL A 554 -1.31 -20.83 -37.86
N CYS A 555 -1.76 -19.68 -37.35
CA CYS A 555 -2.30 -19.54 -36.02
C CYS A 555 -3.82 -19.69 -36.04
N PHE A 556 -4.36 -20.52 -35.14
CA PHE A 556 -5.79 -20.74 -34.97
C PHE A 556 -6.23 -20.14 -33.64
N GLU A 557 -7.16 -19.18 -33.68
CA GLU A 557 -7.74 -18.55 -32.49
C GLU A 557 -9.24 -18.84 -32.46
N SER A 558 -9.71 -19.46 -31.37
CA SER A 558 -11.11 -19.84 -31.15
C SER A 558 -12.08 -18.64 -31.14
N SER A 559 -11.57 -17.45 -30.86
CA SER A 559 -12.33 -16.23 -30.62
C SER A 559 -12.04 -15.13 -31.64
N ASP A 560 -12.62 -13.96 -31.39
CA ASP A 560 -12.75 -12.81 -32.28
C ASP A 560 -11.61 -11.77 -32.20
N ASP A 561 -10.64 -11.94 -31.30
CA ASP A 561 -9.50 -11.01 -31.11
C ASP A 561 -8.32 -11.72 -30.41
N ILE A 562 -7.13 -11.11 -30.49
CA ILE A 562 -5.89 -11.61 -29.90
C ILE A 562 -5.77 -11.33 -28.39
N GLY A 563 -4.70 -11.87 -27.78
CA GLY A 563 -4.26 -11.51 -26.43
C GLY A 563 -4.79 -12.40 -25.31
N GLY A 564 -5.81 -13.22 -25.58
CA GLY A 564 -6.31 -14.25 -24.67
C GLY A 564 -6.66 -13.69 -23.28
N LEU A 565 -5.96 -14.17 -22.24
CA LEU A 565 -6.11 -13.78 -20.83
C LEU A 565 -6.23 -12.27 -20.60
N TRP A 566 -5.51 -11.43 -21.36
CA TRP A 566 -5.46 -9.99 -21.13
C TRP A 566 -6.69 -9.23 -21.65
N ARG A 567 -7.50 -9.87 -22.50
CA ARG A 567 -8.76 -9.33 -23.01
C ARG A 567 -9.89 -9.68 -22.05
N PHE A 568 -10.16 -8.77 -21.13
CA PHE A 568 -11.33 -8.84 -20.25
C PHE A 568 -12.63 -8.88 -21.08
N LYS A 569 -13.56 -9.74 -20.63
CA LYS A 569 -14.99 -9.68 -20.93
C LYS A 569 -15.75 -9.79 -19.60
N GLU A 570 -16.90 -9.14 -19.49
CA GLU A 570 -17.71 -9.13 -18.26
C GLU A 570 -18.22 -10.53 -17.92
N THR A 571 -18.79 -11.24 -18.90
CA THR A 571 -19.18 -12.64 -18.74
C THR A 571 -17.97 -13.55 -19.03
N PRO A 572 -17.62 -14.51 -18.15
CA PRO A 572 -16.65 -15.55 -18.46
C PRO A 572 -17.14 -16.44 -19.63
N GLU A 573 -16.25 -16.75 -20.57
CA GLU A 573 -16.55 -17.66 -21.69
C GLU A 573 -16.00 -19.06 -21.38
N ALA A 574 -16.79 -20.10 -21.61
CA ALA A 574 -16.39 -21.49 -21.35
C ALA A 574 -15.07 -21.85 -22.07
N GLU A 575 -14.26 -22.70 -21.44
CA GLU A 575 -12.92 -23.13 -21.88
C GLU A 575 -11.88 -22.01 -22.06
N ARG A 576 -12.23 -20.74 -21.80
CA ARG A 576 -11.31 -19.59 -21.92
C ARG A 576 -10.87 -19.08 -20.55
N SER A 577 -9.68 -18.49 -20.52
CA SER A 577 -9.16 -17.87 -19.30
C SER A 577 -9.95 -16.58 -18.98
N SER A 578 -10.25 -16.35 -17.71
CA SER A 578 -11.03 -15.20 -17.24
C SER A 578 -10.21 -14.33 -16.27
N ILE A 579 -10.37 -13.02 -16.36
CA ILE A 579 -9.79 -12.04 -15.44
C ILE A 579 -10.86 -11.10 -14.86
N TYR A 580 -10.53 -10.51 -13.71
CA TYR A 580 -11.30 -9.46 -13.05
C TYR A 580 -10.96 -8.07 -13.60
N GLN A 581 -11.91 -7.14 -13.53
CA GLN A 581 -11.82 -5.82 -14.18
C GLN A 581 -10.70 -4.95 -13.60
N SER A 582 -10.35 -5.14 -12.33
CA SER A 582 -9.35 -4.36 -11.59
C SER A 582 -7.90 -4.83 -11.77
N LEU A 583 -7.63 -5.81 -12.65
CA LEU A 583 -6.36 -6.51 -12.70
C LEU A 583 -5.20 -5.61 -13.20
N VAL A 584 -4.16 -5.51 -12.36
CA VAL A 584 -2.89 -4.80 -12.63
C VAL A 584 -1.73 -5.79 -12.57
N VAL A 585 -0.87 -5.79 -13.58
CA VAL A 585 0.26 -6.74 -13.68
C VAL A 585 1.19 -6.68 -12.46
N ASN A 586 1.80 -7.82 -12.14
CA ASN A 586 2.71 -8.00 -11.00
C ASN A 586 4.20 -7.85 -11.38
N THR A 587 4.53 -7.81 -12.67
CA THR A 587 5.88 -7.51 -13.22
C THR A 587 5.89 -6.21 -14.02
N SER A 588 7.04 -5.55 -14.07
CA SER A 588 7.18 -4.20 -14.61
C SER A 588 7.45 -4.16 -16.12
N LYS A 589 7.12 -3.03 -16.75
CA LYS A 589 7.10 -2.89 -18.23
C LYS A 589 8.43 -3.25 -18.93
N GLU A 590 9.57 -2.85 -18.36
CA GLU A 590 10.91 -3.16 -18.91
C GLU A 590 11.34 -4.62 -18.68
N MET A 591 10.69 -5.31 -17.74
CA MET A 591 10.94 -6.73 -17.42
C MET A 591 9.96 -7.66 -18.15
N MET A 592 8.78 -7.16 -18.54
CA MET A 592 7.67 -7.93 -19.12
C MET A 592 7.52 -7.77 -20.65
N CYS A 593 8.21 -6.81 -21.27
CA CYS A 593 8.17 -6.64 -22.73
C CYS A 593 8.83 -7.81 -23.49
N PHE A 594 8.58 -7.90 -24.79
CA PHE A 594 9.37 -8.71 -25.70
C PHE A 594 10.77 -8.10 -25.91
N SER A 595 11.75 -8.94 -26.22
CA SER A 595 13.17 -8.56 -26.20
C SER A 595 13.62 -7.64 -27.35
N ASP A 596 12.80 -7.51 -28.39
CA ASP A 596 12.98 -6.62 -29.54
C ASP A 596 11.93 -5.49 -29.62
N PHE A 597 10.98 -5.42 -28.67
CA PHE A 597 9.87 -4.45 -28.70
C PHE A 597 9.57 -3.86 -27.30
N PRO A 598 10.29 -2.80 -26.86
CA PRO A 598 10.03 -2.12 -25.59
C PRO A 598 8.59 -1.62 -25.45
N MET A 599 8.04 -1.66 -24.23
CA MET A 599 6.74 -1.02 -23.94
C MET A 599 6.85 0.52 -24.03
N PRO A 600 5.80 1.24 -24.46
CA PRO A 600 5.85 2.68 -24.63
C PRO A 600 6.36 3.45 -23.40
N ALA A 601 7.25 4.41 -23.63
CA ALA A 601 7.97 5.09 -22.55
C ALA A 601 7.06 5.85 -21.58
N HIS A 602 5.89 6.32 -22.04
CA HIS A 602 4.87 6.99 -21.23
C HIS A 602 3.92 6.05 -20.46
N TYR A 603 3.95 4.73 -20.70
CA TYR A 603 3.13 3.77 -19.95
C TYR A 603 3.60 3.68 -18.48
N PRO A 604 2.70 3.43 -17.50
CA PRO A 604 3.08 3.21 -16.11
C PRO A 604 3.90 1.92 -15.97
N ASN A 605 4.73 1.85 -14.93
CA ASN A 605 5.64 0.71 -14.76
C ASN A 605 4.90 -0.60 -14.46
N TYR A 606 3.79 -0.53 -13.74
CA TYR A 606 2.82 -1.61 -13.60
C TYR A 606 1.52 -1.16 -14.24
N MET A 607 1.04 -1.97 -15.18
CA MET A 607 -0.04 -1.65 -16.11
C MET A 607 -1.35 -2.33 -15.74
N HIS A 608 -2.47 -1.65 -16.02
CA HIS A 608 -3.78 -2.28 -16.08
C HIS A 608 -3.86 -3.30 -17.24
N HIS A 609 -4.65 -4.36 -17.09
CA HIS A 609 -4.78 -5.41 -18.13
C HIS A 609 -5.17 -4.83 -19.51
N SER A 610 -5.97 -3.75 -19.56
CA SER A 610 -6.36 -3.10 -20.81
C SER A 610 -5.21 -2.38 -21.52
N MET A 611 -4.18 -1.91 -20.79
CA MET A 611 -2.94 -1.40 -21.38
C MET A 611 -2.02 -2.54 -21.85
N MET A 612 -2.04 -3.68 -21.15
CA MET A 612 -1.35 -4.89 -21.57
C MET A 612 -1.90 -5.40 -22.92
N LEU A 613 -3.23 -5.41 -23.09
CA LEU A 613 -3.87 -5.74 -24.37
C LEU A 613 -3.48 -4.74 -25.49
N LYS A 614 -3.45 -3.42 -25.19
CA LYS A 614 -2.99 -2.41 -26.16
C LYS A 614 -1.56 -2.66 -26.64
N TYR A 615 -0.64 -3.03 -25.74
CA TYR A 615 0.72 -3.42 -26.11
C TYR A 615 0.77 -4.67 -27.00
N LEU A 616 -0.04 -5.70 -26.73
CA LEU A 616 -0.11 -6.90 -27.58
C LEU A 616 -0.66 -6.60 -28.99
N ARG A 617 -1.60 -5.66 -29.12
CA ARG A 617 -2.06 -5.16 -30.42
C ARG A 617 -0.97 -4.39 -31.16
N LEU A 618 -0.26 -3.47 -30.50
CA LEU A 618 0.88 -2.76 -31.07
C LEU A 618 2.01 -3.72 -31.53
N TYR A 619 2.25 -4.81 -30.80
CA TYR A 619 3.22 -5.85 -31.21
C TYR A 619 2.74 -6.62 -32.44
N ALA A 620 1.47 -7.01 -32.48
CA ALA A 620 0.88 -7.75 -33.61
C ALA A 620 0.79 -6.91 -34.90
N GLU A 621 0.57 -5.59 -34.76
CA GLU A 621 0.62 -4.59 -35.82
C GLU A 621 2.05 -4.37 -36.32
N HIS A 622 3.00 -4.10 -35.42
CA HIS A 622 4.40 -3.82 -35.76
C HIS A 622 5.11 -4.96 -36.51
N PHE A 623 4.76 -6.22 -36.21
CA PHE A 623 5.30 -7.40 -36.86
C PHE A 623 4.35 -8.04 -37.90
N ASP A 624 3.24 -7.37 -38.26
CA ASP A 624 2.23 -7.83 -39.24
C ASP A 624 1.82 -9.30 -39.05
N LEU A 625 1.47 -9.63 -37.80
CA LEU A 625 1.16 -11.01 -37.37
C LEU A 625 -0.29 -11.40 -37.66
N LEU A 626 -1.20 -10.43 -37.76
CA LEU A 626 -2.65 -10.68 -37.81
C LEU A 626 -3.08 -11.50 -39.03
N LYS A 627 -2.40 -11.33 -40.18
CA LYS A 627 -2.67 -12.09 -41.42
C LYS A 627 -2.40 -13.61 -41.31
N TYR A 628 -1.65 -14.05 -40.30
CA TYR A 628 -1.41 -15.47 -40.01
C TYR A 628 -2.41 -16.05 -39.00
N ILE A 629 -3.33 -15.24 -38.45
CA ILE A 629 -4.28 -15.65 -37.41
C ILE A 629 -5.67 -15.86 -38.01
N ARG A 630 -6.15 -17.10 -37.94
CA ARG A 630 -7.53 -17.49 -38.26
C ARG A 630 -8.37 -17.39 -36.99
N PHE A 631 -9.04 -16.25 -36.84
CA PHE A 631 -10.02 -16.01 -35.78
C PHE A 631 -11.26 -16.90 -35.95
N GLN A 632 -12.04 -17.01 -34.87
CA GLN A 632 -13.28 -17.78 -34.78
C GLN A 632 -13.13 -19.22 -35.31
N THR A 633 -11.94 -19.81 -35.13
CA THR A 633 -11.55 -21.14 -35.62
C THR A 633 -10.93 -21.95 -34.50
N THR A 634 -11.69 -22.93 -33.98
CA THR A 634 -11.30 -23.77 -32.85
C THR A 634 -10.58 -25.03 -33.35
N VAL A 635 -9.49 -25.44 -32.68
CA VAL A 635 -8.81 -26.71 -32.96
C VAL A 635 -9.50 -27.82 -32.17
N LEU A 636 -10.11 -28.79 -32.88
CA LEU A 636 -10.84 -29.92 -32.28
C LEU A 636 -9.92 -31.10 -31.96
N SER A 637 -8.97 -31.42 -32.83
CA SER A 637 -7.99 -32.48 -32.56
C SER A 637 -6.67 -32.29 -33.31
N VAL A 638 -5.59 -32.71 -32.67
CA VAL A 638 -4.22 -32.77 -33.19
C VAL A 638 -3.75 -34.21 -33.05
N ARG A 639 -3.36 -34.84 -34.16
CA ARG A 639 -3.02 -36.27 -34.22
C ARG A 639 -1.73 -36.48 -34.99
N GLN A 640 -0.95 -37.50 -34.61
CA GLN A 640 0.17 -37.96 -35.41
C GLN A 640 -0.36 -38.62 -36.69
N ARG A 641 0.26 -38.36 -37.84
CA ARG A 641 -0.04 -39.09 -39.08
C ARG A 641 0.43 -40.55 -38.97
N HIS A 642 -0.14 -41.45 -39.77
CA HIS A 642 0.21 -42.88 -39.80
C HIS A 642 1.69 -43.18 -40.11
N ASP A 643 2.42 -42.26 -40.72
CA ASP A 643 3.87 -42.35 -41.01
C ASP A 643 4.70 -41.35 -40.18
N PHE A 644 4.23 -40.94 -38.99
CA PHE A 644 4.89 -39.96 -38.14
C PHE A 644 6.35 -40.30 -37.83
N SER A 645 6.70 -41.58 -37.73
CA SER A 645 8.08 -42.03 -37.52
C SER A 645 9.01 -41.57 -38.65
N ASP A 646 8.51 -41.47 -39.88
CA ASP A 646 9.25 -41.01 -41.06
C ASP A 646 9.11 -39.49 -41.26
N THR A 647 7.88 -38.96 -41.20
CA THR A 647 7.56 -37.58 -41.59
C THR A 647 7.55 -36.57 -40.45
N GLY A 648 7.29 -37.00 -39.21
CA GLY A 648 7.03 -36.12 -38.07
C GLY A 648 5.74 -35.29 -38.17
N GLN A 649 4.87 -35.56 -39.16
CA GLN A 649 3.73 -34.72 -39.51
C GLN A 649 2.47 -34.93 -38.64
N TRP A 650 1.70 -33.85 -38.50
CA TRP A 650 0.50 -33.75 -37.69
C TRP A 650 -0.74 -33.45 -38.53
N GLU A 651 -1.81 -34.23 -38.29
CA GLU A 651 -3.17 -33.92 -38.72
C GLU A 651 -3.79 -32.95 -37.70
N VAL A 652 -4.22 -31.77 -38.16
CA VAL A 652 -4.91 -30.76 -37.34
C VAL A 652 -6.32 -30.57 -37.88
N VAL A 653 -7.31 -30.93 -37.07
CA VAL A 653 -8.74 -30.78 -37.36
C VAL A 653 -9.26 -29.53 -36.66
N THR A 654 -9.90 -28.65 -37.42
CA THR A 654 -10.45 -27.37 -36.94
C THR A 654 -11.91 -27.20 -37.31
N GLU A 655 -12.63 -26.41 -36.53
CA GLU A 655 -14.04 -26.04 -36.77
C GLU A 655 -14.18 -24.52 -36.73
N ASN A 656 -14.82 -23.95 -37.76
CA ASN A 656 -15.09 -22.51 -37.83
C ASN A 656 -16.43 -22.15 -37.17
N ARG A 657 -16.70 -20.85 -37.01
CA ARG A 657 -17.96 -20.34 -36.43
C ARG A 657 -19.24 -20.88 -37.07
N ASP A 658 -19.19 -21.23 -38.35
CA ASP A 658 -20.34 -21.70 -39.12
C ASP A 658 -20.52 -23.23 -39.00
N GLY A 659 -19.74 -23.89 -38.14
CA GLY A 659 -19.72 -25.34 -37.94
C GLY A 659 -18.97 -26.12 -39.02
N HIS A 660 -18.33 -25.46 -40.00
CA HIS A 660 -17.58 -26.14 -41.04
C HIS A 660 -16.27 -26.69 -40.47
N ARG A 661 -16.08 -28.00 -40.63
CA ARG A 661 -14.85 -28.71 -40.23
C ARG A 661 -13.86 -28.78 -41.38
N GLY A 662 -12.61 -28.44 -41.09
CA GLY A 662 -11.49 -28.53 -42.02
C GLY A 662 -10.30 -29.25 -41.39
N THR A 663 -9.70 -30.17 -42.15
CA THR A 663 -8.50 -30.92 -41.74
C THR A 663 -7.30 -30.43 -42.55
N GLN A 664 -6.20 -30.11 -41.88
CA GLN A 664 -4.97 -29.61 -42.51
C GLN A 664 -3.75 -30.31 -41.93
N MET A 665 -2.79 -30.64 -42.80
CA MET A 665 -1.52 -31.26 -42.40
C MET A 665 -0.47 -30.18 -42.11
N PHE A 666 0.36 -30.42 -41.10
CA PHE A 666 1.46 -29.55 -40.68
C PHE A 666 2.69 -30.40 -40.30
N ASP A 667 3.89 -29.85 -40.50
CA ASP A 667 5.13 -30.55 -40.17
C ASP A 667 5.50 -30.38 -38.69
N ALA A 668 4.96 -29.36 -38.02
CA ALA A 668 5.12 -29.16 -36.57
C ALA A 668 3.96 -28.38 -35.92
N VAL A 669 3.87 -28.45 -34.57
CA VAL A 669 2.79 -27.85 -33.77
C VAL A 669 3.33 -27.10 -32.55
N LEU A 670 2.88 -25.85 -32.36
CA LEU A 670 3.09 -25.04 -31.16
C LEU A 670 1.78 -24.93 -30.36
N VAL A 671 1.77 -25.53 -29.17
CA VAL A 671 0.62 -25.49 -28.25
C VAL A 671 0.72 -24.24 -27.39
N CYS A 672 -0.14 -23.25 -27.65
CA CYS A 672 -0.12 -21.93 -27.04
C CYS A 672 -1.39 -21.60 -26.23
N SER A 673 -2.31 -22.55 -26.06
CA SER A 673 -3.67 -22.38 -25.53
C SER A 673 -3.77 -21.96 -24.05
N GLY A 674 -2.66 -21.93 -23.32
CA GLY A 674 -2.59 -21.51 -21.93
C GLY A 674 -2.96 -22.60 -20.91
N SER A 675 -3.02 -22.20 -19.63
CA SER A 675 -3.14 -23.11 -18.48
C SER A 675 -4.15 -22.64 -17.42
N PHE A 676 -4.79 -21.49 -17.61
CA PHE A 676 -5.70 -20.83 -16.65
C PHE A 676 -7.18 -20.87 -17.10
N THR A 677 -7.57 -21.96 -17.75
CA THR A 677 -8.90 -22.14 -18.38
C THR A 677 -9.90 -22.84 -17.48
N HIS A 678 -9.57 -24.01 -16.93
CA HIS A 678 -10.50 -24.79 -16.10
C HIS A 678 -10.31 -24.48 -14.60
N PRO A 679 -11.31 -23.89 -13.91
CA PRO A 679 -11.23 -23.59 -12.48
C PRO A 679 -11.19 -24.89 -11.64
N VAL A 680 -10.52 -24.83 -10.50
CA VAL A 680 -10.42 -25.96 -9.55
C VAL A 680 -11.15 -25.58 -8.26
N THR A 681 -12.38 -26.07 -8.12
CA THR A 681 -13.24 -25.90 -6.93
C THR A 681 -13.33 -27.21 -6.13
N PRO A 682 -12.44 -27.46 -5.15
CA PRO A 682 -12.38 -28.73 -4.42
C PRO A 682 -13.45 -28.78 -3.31
N LEU A 683 -14.73 -28.79 -3.67
CA LEU A 683 -15.85 -28.74 -2.73
C LEU A 683 -15.81 -29.90 -1.71
N SER A 684 -15.44 -31.10 -2.15
CA SER A 684 -15.25 -32.29 -1.29
C SER A 684 -14.13 -32.18 -0.26
N ALA A 685 -13.29 -31.13 -0.32
CA ALA A 685 -12.30 -30.82 0.71
C ALA A 685 -12.86 -29.92 1.85
N PHE A 686 -14.13 -29.51 1.76
CA PHE A 686 -14.80 -28.62 2.71
C PHE A 686 -16.11 -29.25 3.23
N PRO A 687 -16.06 -30.06 4.30
CA PRO A 687 -17.22 -30.70 4.88
C PRO A 687 -18.37 -29.72 5.15
N GLY A 688 -19.60 -30.12 4.78
CA GLY A 688 -20.81 -29.33 4.99
C GLY A 688 -21.01 -28.16 4.03
N ILE A 689 -20.14 -27.95 3.02
CA ILE A 689 -20.31 -26.87 2.03
C ILE A 689 -21.65 -26.94 1.29
N ASP A 690 -22.21 -28.13 1.10
CA ASP A 690 -23.51 -28.36 0.48
C ASP A 690 -24.70 -27.83 1.33
N THR A 691 -24.45 -27.48 2.60
CA THR A 691 -25.43 -26.81 3.47
C THR A 691 -25.37 -25.29 3.41
N PHE A 692 -24.36 -24.72 2.72
CA PHE A 692 -24.15 -23.27 2.68
C PHE A 692 -25.21 -22.56 1.82
N PRO A 693 -26.05 -21.67 2.38
CA PRO A 693 -27.14 -21.02 1.64
C PRO A 693 -26.68 -19.82 0.80
N GLY A 694 -25.44 -19.35 0.99
CA GLY A 694 -24.86 -18.24 0.24
C GLY A 694 -24.32 -18.67 -1.12
N LYS A 695 -23.76 -17.72 -1.88
CA LYS A 695 -23.16 -18.04 -3.19
C LYS A 695 -21.68 -18.40 -3.08
N CYS A 696 -21.33 -19.56 -3.61
CA CYS A 696 -19.96 -19.97 -3.90
C CYS A 696 -19.55 -19.51 -5.30
N PHE A 697 -18.34 -18.98 -5.44
CA PHE A 697 -17.75 -18.55 -6.72
C PHE A 697 -16.30 -19.05 -6.81
N HIS A 698 -15.78 -19.31 -8.01
CA HIS A 698 -14.34 -19.36 -8.26
C HIS A 698 -13.80 -17.97 -8.65
N SER A 699 -12.49 -17.74 -8.50
CA SER A 699 -11.82 -16.52 -8.97
C SER A 699 -11.89 -16.27 -10.49
N TRP A 700 -12.39 -17.26 -11.25
CA TRP A 700 -12.68 -17.19 -12.69
C TRP A 700 -14.02 -16.46 -12.97
N GLU A 701 -14.98 -16.57 -12.05
CA GLU A 701 -16.29 -15.92 -12.10
C GLU A 701 -16.26 -14.50 -11.53
N TYR A 702 -15.30 -14.21 -10.64
CA TYR A 702 -15.15 -12.90 -10.02
C TYR A 702 -14.74 -11.84 -11.06
N LYS A 703 -15.45 -10.70 -11.04
CA LYS A 703 -15.29 -9.61 -12.02
C LYS A 703 -15.11 -8.24 -11.39
N ASN A 704 -15.96 -7.93 -10.42
CA ASN A 704 -16.05 -6.67 -9.72
C ASN A 704 -16.60 -6.93 -8.29
N PRO A 705 -16.46 -5.99 -7.36
CA PRO A 705 -16.84 -6.23 -5.97
C PRO A 705 -18.32 -5.92 -5.66
N HIS A 706 -19.13 -5.42 -6.61
CA HIS A 706 -20.46 -4.86 -6.31
C HIS A 706 -21.43 -5.88 -5.68
N LEU A 707 -21.36 -7.15 -6.08
CA LEU A 707 -22.19 -8.23 -5.52
C LEU A 707 -21.94 -8.52 -4.03
N PHE A 708 -20.86 -7.97 -3.48
CA PHE A 708 -20.37 -8.18 -2.11
C PHE A 708 -20.56 -6.95 -1.19
N HIS A 709 -21.24 -5.89 -1.65
CA HIS A 709 -21.49 -4.70 -0.83
C HIS A 709 -22.26 -5.03 0.46
N ARG A 710 -21.75 -4.59 1.62
CA ARG A 710 -22.29 -4.85 2.98
C ARG A 710 -22.46 -6.33 3.35
N LYS A 711 -21.71 -7.24 2.72
CA LYS A 711 -21.73 -8.68 3.03
C LYS A 711 -20.53 -9.13 3.87
N LYS A 712 -20.61 -10.30 4.48
CA LYS A 712 -19.46 -11.03 5.02
C LYS A 712 -19.01 -12.10 4.04
N VAL A 713 -17.73 -12.10 3.66
CA VAL A 713 -17.20 -12.92 2.57
C VAL A 713 -15.95 -13.67 3.00
N VAL A 714 -15.88 -14.96 2.69
CA VAL A 714 -14.67 -15.80 2.89
C VAL A 714 -13.99 -16.03 1.54
N VAL A 715 -12.76 -15.54 1.39
CA VAL A 715 -11.88 -15.82 0.24
C VAL A 715 -10.89 -16.92 0.63
N ILE A 716 -10.78 -17.97 -0.18
CA ILE A 716 -9.98 -19.17 0.14
C ILE A 716 -8.82 -19.29 -0.86
N GLY A 717 -7.57 -19.12 -0.39
CA GLY A 717 -6.39 -19.28 -1.24
C GLY A 717 -5.14 -18.52 -0.74
N THR A 718 -4.02 -18.71 -1.45
CA THR A 718 -2.71 -18.10 -1.14
C THR A 718 -1.99 -17.49 -2.35
N GLY A 719 -2.60 -17.49 -3.54
CA GLY A 719 -2.02 -16.92 -4.77
C GLY A 719 -2.34 -15.44 -4.96
N ASP A 720 -1.78 -14.80 -5.99
CA ASP A 720 -1.99 -13.36 -6.27
C ASP A 720 -3.48 -12.99 -6.33
N SER A 721 -4.30 -13.78 -7.02
CA SER A 721 -5.76 -13.58 -7.09
C SER A 721 -6.46 -13.63 -5.73
N SER A 722 -5.97 -14.39 -4.73
CA SER A 722 -6.58 -14.37 -3.39
C SER A 722 -6.24 -13.08 -2.63
N GLY A 723 -5.05 -12.52 -2.86
CA GLY A 723 -4.68 -11.22 -2.31
C GLY A 723 -5.47 -10.07 -2.94
N ASP A 724 -5.48 -9.99 -4.27
CA ASP A 724 -6.17 -8.94 -5.03
C ASP A 724 -7.69 -8.95 -4.78
N ILE A 725 -8.35 -10.11 -4.91
CA ILE A 725 -9.80 -10.23 -4.75
C ILE A 725 -10.23 -9.97 -3.30
N ALA A 726 -9.49 -10.48 -2.30
CA ALA A 726 -9.83 -10.19 -0.90
C ALA A 726 -9.61 -8.72 -0.55
N VAL A 727 -8.56 -8.07 -1.08
CA VAL A 727 -8.35 -6.62 -0.95
C VAL A 727 -9.52 -5.86 -1.55
N GLU A 728 -9.94 -6.19 -2.77
CA GLU A 728 -10.99 -5.47 -3.47
C GLU A 728 -12.37 -5.65 -2.80
N ILE A 729 -12.77 -6.89 -2.49
CA ILE A 729 -14.01 -7.18 -1.76
C ILE A 729 -14.01 -6.46 -0.40
N SER A 730 -12.88 -6.44 0.32
CA SER A 730 -12.81 -5.76 1.63
C SER A 730 -13.09 -4.26 1.57
N ARG A 731 -13.09 -3.61 0.39
CA ARG A 731 -13.42 -2.19 0.23
C ARG A 731 -14.92 -1.90 0.26
N VAL A 732 -15.78 -2.89 0.03
CA VAL A 732 -17.24 -2.74 -0.02
C VAL A 732 -18.01 -3.67 0.90
N ALA A 733 -17.41 -4.80 1.28
CA ALA A 733 -17.96 -5.76 2.23
C ALA A 733 -18.08 -5.17 3.64
N GLU A 734 -19.01 -5.69 4.44
CA GLU A 734 -18.99 -5.48 5.90
C GLU A 734 -17.73 -6.13 6.48
N LYS A 735 -17.38 -7.33 6.00
CA LYS A 735 -16.22 -8.09 6.46
C LYS A 735 -15.65 -8.99 5.37
N THR A 736 -14.32 -9.09 5.31
CA THR A 736 -13.65 -10.08 4.47
C THR A 736 -12.68 -10.92 5.28
N PHE A 737 -12.78 -12.24 5.12
CA PHE A 737 -11.88 -13.22 5.70
C PHE A 737 -11.04 -13.84 4.59
N LEU A 738 -9.73 -14.00 4.81
CA LEU A 738 -8.80 -14.61 3.87
C LEU A 738 -8.25 -15.89 4.48
N SER A 739 -8.80 -17.03 4.08
CA SER A 739 -8.49 -18.38 4.56
C SER A 739 -7.24 -18.92 3.87
N MET A 740 -6.19 -19.18 4.64
CA MET A 740 -4.91 -19.71 4.16
C MET A 740 -4.51 -21.00 4.90
N ARG A 741 -4.26 -22.09 4.16
CA ARG A 741 -3.80 -23.36 4.76
C ARG A 741 -2.38 -23.27 5.35
N GLU A 742 -1.43 -22.69 4.61
CA GLU A 742 -0.02 -22.65 5.02
C GLU A 742 0.58 -21.24 5.08
N GLY A 743 -0.19 -20.17 4.84
CA GLY A 743 0.30 -18.80 4.70
C GLY A 743 0.94 -18.51 3.34
N THR A 744 1.53 -17.33 3.17
CA THR A 744 2.29 -16.92 1.99
C THR A 744 3.22 -15.72 2.28
N TRP A 745 4.35 -15.62 1.59
CA TRP A 745 5.21 -14.43 1.65
C TRP A 745 4.65 -13.36 0.70
N VAL A 746 4.18 -12.25 1.27
CA VAL A 746 3.62 -11.11 0.52
C VAL A 746 4.72 -10.08 0.25
N VAL A 747 4.77 -9.55 -0.97
CA VAL A 747 5.67 -8.47 -1.37
C VAL A 747 4.90 -7.42 -2.16
N GLY A 748 5.22 -6.14 -1.92
CA GLY A 748 4.69 -5.06 -2.76
C GLY A 748 5.44 -4.96 -4.09
N ARG A 749 4.78 -4.41 -5.11
CA ARG A 749 5.36 -4.01 -6.40
C ARG A 749 6.47 -2.95 -6.24
N MET A 750 6.52 -2.26 -5.09
CA MET A 750 7.53 -1.25 -4.72
C MET A 750 8.74 -1.81 -3.93
N SER A 751 9.94 -1.57 -4.45
CA SER A 751 11.23 -1.74 -3.77
C SER A 751 11.78 -0.40 -3.26
N THR A 752 13.01 -0.41 -2.72
CA THR A 752 13.68 0.74 -2.10
C THR A 752 13.68 1.98 -3.01
N GLY A 753 13.40 3.14 -2.44
CA GLY A 753 13.27 4.41 -3.17
C GLY A 753 11.96 4.56 -3.98
N GLY A 754 11.10 3.55 -4.00
CA GLY A 754 9.87 3.52 -4.79
C GLY A 754 10.05 3.04 -6.24
N LEU A 755 11.14 2.30 -6.54
CA LEU A 755 11.40 1.71 -7.84
C LEU A 755 10.74 0.32 -7.99
N PRO A 756 10.53 -0.18 -9.24
CA PRO A 756 9.99 -1.52 -9.48
C PRO A 756 10.76 -2.63 -8.76
N PHE A 757 10.01 -3.54 -8.12
CA PHE A 757 10.56 -4.63 -7.33
C PHE A 757 11.35 -5.65 -8.16
N ASP A 758 10.78 -6.11 -9.27
CA ASP A 758 11.38 -7.16 -10.12
C ASP A 758 12.68 -6.70 -10.79
N MET A 759 12.79 -5.44 -11.20
CA MET A 759 14.04 -4.84 -11.70
C MET A 759 15.18 -4.87 -10.67
N ASN A 760 14.87 -4.67 -9.39
CA ASN A 760 15.85 -4.75 -8.31
C ASN A 760 16.12 -6.20 -7.85
N MET A 761 15.17 -7.11 -8.04
CA MET A 761 15.30 -8.53 -7.66
C MET A 761 16.10 -9.33 -8.68
N PHE A 762 15.74 -9.24 -9.97
CA PHE A 762 16.26 -10.09 -11.03
C PHE A 762 17.48 -9.46 -11.72
N THR A 763 18.58 -9.31 -10.99
CA THR A 763 19.90 -8.92 -11.53
C THR A 763 20.79 -10.15 -11.71
N ARG A 764 21.76 -10.10 -12.64
CA ARG A 764 22.72 -11.20 -12.83
C ARG A 764 23.64 -11.37 -11.61
N LEU A 765 23.97 -10.27 -10.92
CA LEU A 765 24.64 -10.32 -9.62
C LEU A 765 23.82 -11.11 -8.58
N ASN A 766 22.52 -10.85 -8.43
CA ASN A 766 21.69 -11.58 -7.47
C ASN A 766 21.62 -13.08 -7.80
N ALA A 767 21.54 -13.44 -9.09
CA ALA A 767 21.59 -14.84 -9.53
C ALA A 767 22.96 -15.52 -9.28
N LEU A 768 24.07 -14.76 -9.24
CA LEU A 768 25.38 -15.24 -8.81
C LEU A 768 25.45 -15.40 -7.28
N LEU A 769 24.99 -14.42 -6.52
CA LEU A 769 24.94 -14.48 -5.05
C LEU A 769 24.13 -15.69 -4.57
N VAL A 770 23.01 -16.01 -5.23
CA VAL A 770 22.18 -17.21 -4.95
C VAL A 770 22.92 -18.54 -5.21
N LYS A 771 23.91 -18.56 -6.11
CA LYS A 771 24.75 -19.75 -6.37
C LYS A 771 25.94 -19.88 -5.40
N VAL A 772 26.44 -18.76 -4.87
CA VAL A 772 27.65 -18.70 -4.04
C VAL A 772 27.35 -18.81 -2.54
N PHE A 773 26.32 -18.10 -2.04
CA PHE A 773 26.05 -18.01 -0.61
C PHE A 773 25.11 -19.14 -0.12
N PRO A 774 25.24 -19.58 1.15
CA PRO A 774 24.32 -20.56 1.73
C PRO A 774 22.86 -20.09 1.69
N GLN A 775 21.96 -20.93 1.18
CA GLN A 775 20.54 -20.61 1.04
C GLN A 775 19.87 -20.20 2.37
N ALA A 776 20.36 -20.70 3.52
CA ALA A 776 19.89 -20.29 4.84
C ALA A 776 20.19 -18.81 5.14
N LEU A 777 21.42 -18.36 4.85
CA LEU A 777 21.86 -16.97 5.04
C LEU A 777 21.14 -16.02 4.08
N LEU A 778 20.93 -16.44 2.84
CA LEU A 778 20.17 -15.69 1.84
C LEU A 778 18.70 -15.54 2.26
N ASN A 779 18.04 -16.62 2.68
CA ASN A 779 16.69 -16.55 3.23
C ASN A 779 16.64 -15.62 4.45
N TRP A 780 17.58 -15.72 5.38
CA TRP A 780 17.66 -14.82 6.55
C TRP A 780 17.78 -13.35 6.16
N ALA A 781 18.67 -13.01 5.23
CA ALA A 781 18.88 -11.63 4.79
C ALA A 781 17.65 -11.06 4.06
N VAL A 782 17.06 -11.85 3.17
CA VAL A 782 15.89 -11.47 2.37
C VAL A 782 14.65 -11.35 3.26
N GLU A 783 14.38 -12.33 4.13
CA GLU A 783 13.28 -12.26 5.10
C GLU A 783 13.45 -11.12 6.10
N ARG A 784 14.67 -10.83 6.56
CA ARG A 784 14.95 -9.67 7.42
C ARG A 784 14.59 -8.36 6.70
N SER A 785 14.92 -8.24 5.41
CA SER A 785 14.58 -7.07 4.59
C SER A 785 13.07 -6.90 4.38
N TYR A 786 12.31 -7.96 4.14
CA TYR A 786 10.86 -7.86 4.01
C TYR A 786 10.13 -7.67 5.34
N ASN A 787 10.56 -8.36 6.41
CA ASN A 787 9.95 -8.19 7.73
C ASN A 787 10.25 -6.83 8.39
N GLN A 788 11.23 -6.06 7.87
CA GLN A 788 11.40 -4.64 8.19
C GLN A 788 10.25 -3.77 7.64
N LYS A 789 9.69 -4.09 6.46
CA LYS A 789 8.52 -3.41 5.88
C LYS A 789 7.23 -3.77 6.63
N TYR A 790 6.95 -5.07 6.74
CA TYR A 790 5.85 -5.61 7.54
C TYR A 790 6.19 -7.03 8.01
N ASN A 791 6.07 -7.27 9.32
CA ASN A 791 6.42 -8.55 9.91
C ASN A 791 5.34 -9.60 9.63
N HIS A 792 5.62 -10.53 8.73
CA HIS A 792 4.68 -11.56 8.28
C HIS A 792 4.17 -12.44 9.43
N ARG A 793 4.96 -12.61 10.51
CA ARG A 793 4.56 -13.38 11.71
C ARG A 793 3.39 -12.71 12.43
N LEU A 794 3.38 -11.38 12.49
CA LEU A 794 2.34 -10.56 13.15
C LEU A 794 1.09 -10.38 12.29
N TYR A 795 1.22 -10.45 10.96
CA TYR A 795 0.11 -10.25 10.01
C TYR A 795 -0.64 -11.56 9.70
N GLY A 796 -0.29 -12.68 10.34
CA GLY A 796 -0.84 -14.01 10.06
C GLY A 796 -0.38 -14.63 8.74
N LEU A 797 0.47 -13.93 7.98
CA LEU A 797 0.88 -14.30 6.62
C LEU A 797 2.03 -15.32 6.60
N GLN A 798 2.95 -15.29 7.59
CA GLN A 798 4.20 -16.05 7.51
C GLN A 798 3.96 -17.56 7.31
N PRO A 799 4.48 -18.13 6.21
CA PRO A 799 4.32 -19.55 5.93
C PRO A 799 5.42 -20.40 6.58
N ARG A 800 5.20 -21.72 6.53
CA ARG A 800 6.17 -22.74 7.00
C ARG A 800 7.47 -22.77 6.19
N HIS A 801 7.43 -22.38 4.92
CA HIS A 801 8.58 -22.41 4.02
C HIS A 801 9.39 -21.11 4.05
N ARG A 802 10.71 -21.18 3.79
CA ARG A 802 11.60 -20.01 3.71
C ARG A 802 11.37 -19.23 2.40
N ILE A 803 11.55 -17.91 2.37
CA ILE A 803 11.07 -17.04 1.27
C ILE A 803 11.57 -17.40 -0.15
N LEU A 804 12.75 -17.99 -0.30
CA LEU A 804 13.31 -18.42 -1.58
C LEU A 804 12.85 -19.83 -2.03
N SER A 805 11.84 -20.40 -1.35
CA SER A 805 11.44 -21.82 -1.47
C SER A 805 10.04 -22.07 -2.04
N GLN A 806 9.19 -21.05 -2.21
CA GLN A 806 7.97 -21.09 -3.03
C GLN A 806 7.74 -19.72 -3.72
N HIS A 807 6.74 -19.62 -4.58
CA HIS A 807 6.27 -18.35 -5.17
C HIS A 807 5.91 -17.31 -4.08
N LEU A 808 5.97 -16.02 -4.44
CA LEU A 808 5.58 -14.90 -3.57
C LEU A 808 4.20 -14.39 -3.99
N THR A 809 3.43 -13.81 -3.06
CA THR A 809 2.18 -13.11 -3.39
C THR A 809 2.48 -11.63 -3.62
N ILE A 810 2.21 -11.10 -4.81
CA ILE A 810 2.56 -9.72 -5.17
C ILE A 810 1.34 -8.81 -4.97
N ASN A 811 1.26 -8.15 -3.81
CA ASN A 811 0.17 -7.24 -3.48
C ASN A 811 0.63 -6.10 -2.55
N ASP A 812 0.25 -4.86 -2.89
CA ASP A 812 0.65 -3.64 -2.20
C ASP A 812 -0.30 -3.25 -1.05
N ASP A 813 -1.59 -3.53 -1.21
CA ASP A 813 -2.69 -3.05 -0.35
C ASP A 813 -3.00 -4.03 0.81
N LEU A 814 -2.73 -5.33 0.65
CA LEU A 814 -3.13 -6.42 1.55
C LEU A 814 -2.66 -6.21 3.01
N PRO A 815 -1.39 -5.87 3.30
CA PRO A 815 -0.97 -5.51 4.65
C PRO A 815 -1.75 -4.32 5.21
N GLY A 816 -2.05 -3.32 4.39
CA GLY A 816 -2.88 -2.17 4.78
C GLY A 816 -4.30 -2.55 5.17
N ARG A 817 -4.96 -3.41 4.38
CA ARG A 817 -6.33 -3.91 4.68
C ARG A 817 -6.38 -4.81 5.92
N ILE A 818 -5.31 -5.57 6.20
CA ILE A 818 -5.14 -6.34 7.44
C ILE A 818 -5.01 -5.39 8.64
N LEU A 819 -4.12 -4.39 8.56
CA LEU A 819 -3.90 -3.43 9.64
C LEU A 819 -5.14 -2.58 9.96
N GLN A 820 -5.96 -2.28 8.94
CA GLN A 820 -7.24 -1.59 9.05
C GLN A 820 -8.37 -2.48 9.61
N GLY A 821 -8.16 -3.80 9.75
CA GLY A 821 -9.14 -4.75 10.28
C GLY A 821 -10.32 -5.08 9.36
N ALA A 822 -10.37 -4.49 8.16
CA ALA A 822 -11.39 -4.75 7.14
C ALA A 822 -11.22 -6.15 6.52
N LEU A 823 -9.97 -6.60 6.38
CA LEU A 823 -9.59 -7.94 5.97
C LEU A 823 -8.97 -8.66 7.17
N GLN A 824 -9.40 -9.88 7.47
CA GLN A 824 -8.79 -10.72 8.51
C GLN A 824 -8.27 -12.04 7.93
N VAL A 825 -6.99 -12.34 8.15
CA VAL A 825 -6.42 -13.64 7.78
C VAL A 825 -6.90 -14.72 8.76
N LYS A 826 -7.33 -15.85 8.22
CA LYS A 826 -7.78 -17.06 8.94
C LYS A 826 -6.92 -18.25 8.50
N PRO A 827 -6.81 -19.34 9.30
CA PRO A 827 -6.25 -20.59 8.81
C PRO A 827 -7.23 -21.25 7.81
N ASN A 828 -7.07 -22.54 7.50
CA ASN A 828 -8.00 -23.24 6.61
C ASN A 828 -9.41 -23.29 7.22
N VAL A 829 -10.43 -23.40 6.37
CA VAL A 829 -11.79 -23.79 6.79
C VAL A 829 -11.80 -25.28 7.14
N ARG A 830 -12.33 -25.61 8.32
CA ARG A 830 -12.52 -26.97 8.83
C ARG A 830 -13.84 -27.56 8.34
N GLU A 831 -14.92 -26.80 8.47
CA GLU A 831 -16.28 -27.19 8.05
C GLU A 831 -17.22 -25.98 7.90
N PHE A 832 -18.30 -26.19 7.14
CA PHE A 832 -19.43 -25.27 7.00
C PHE A 832 -20.66 -25.83 7.73
N ARG A 833 -21.46 -24.95 8.34
CA ARG A 833 -22.73 -25.28 8.99
C ARG A 833 -23.77 -24.21 8.64
N GLY A 834 -24.54 -24.42 7.58
CA GLY A 834 -25.41 -23.35 7.06
C GLY A 834 -24.58 -22.12 6.67
N SER A 835 -25.02 -20.93 7.09
CA SER A 835 -24.28 -19.67 6.89
C SER A 835 -23.07 -19.46 7.82
N THR A 836 -22.67 -20.47 8.60
CA THR A 836 -21.59 -20.36 9.59
C THR A 836 -20.36 -21.16 9.15
N VAL A 837 -19.18 -20.56 9.30
CA VAL A 837 -17.89 -21.13 8.87
C VAL A 837 -16.99 -21.35 10.07
N ILE A 838 -16.48 -22.58 10.22
CA ILE A 838 -15.58 -22.99 11.30
C ILE A 838 -14.18 -23.20 10.73
N PHE A 839 -13.17 -22.62 11.37
CA PHE A 839 -11.77 -22.67 10.93
C PHE A 839 -10.94 -23.67 11.76
N ASP A 840 -9.77 -24.07 11.25
CA ASP A 840 -8.85 -25.03 11.92
C ASP A 840 -8.48 -24.65 13.36
N ASN A 841 -8.50 -23.35 13.70
CA ASN A 841 -8.20 -22.84 15.04
C ASN A 841 -9.45 -22.68 15.93
N GLU A 842 -10.54 -23.35 15.59
CA GLU A 842 -11.83 -23.34 16.29
C GLU A 842 -12.51 -21.96 16.36
N ALA A 843 -12.00 -20.99 15.61
CA ALA A 843 -12.71 -19.74 15.35
C ALA A 843 -13.96 -20.02 14.51
N VAL A 844 -15.07 -19.41 14.89
CA VAL A 844 -16.36 -19.47 14.21
C VAL A 844 -16.69 -18.07 13.68
N GLU A 845 -17.18 -17.99 12.44
CA GLU A 845 -17.71 -16.74 11.86
C GLU A 845 -19.12 -17.00 11.30
N GLU A 846 -20.10 -16.23 11.79
CA GLU A 846 -21.52 -16.44 11.52
C GLU A 846 -22.08 -15.42 10.53
N GLY A 847 -23.03 -15.86 9.70
CA GLY A 847 -23.70 -15.02 8.70
C GLY A 847 -22.77 -14.67 7.54
N ILE A 848 -22.08 -15.66 6.98
CA ILE A 848 -21.30 -15.53 5.75
C ILE A 848 -22.24 -15.62 4.54
N ASP A 849 -22.24 -14.60 3.69
CA ASP A 849 -23.13 -14.51 2.51
C ASP A 849 -22.53 -15.15 1.25
N ALA A 850 -21.19 -15.21 1.18
CA ALA A 850 -20.49 -15.71 -0.01
C ALA A 850 -19.10 -16.30 0.30
N VAL A 851 -18.71 -17.25 -0.54
CA VAL A 851 -17.38 -17.88 -0.55
C VAL A 851 -16.74 -17.69 -1.92
N VAL A 852 -15.47 -17.28 -1.96
CA VAL A 852 -14.70 -17.12 -3.20
C VAL A 852 -13.47 -18.04 -3.17
N PHE A 853 -13.51 -19.08 -3.98
CA PHE A 853 -12.44 -20.04 -4.17
C PHE A 853 -11.37 -19.47 -5.11
N CYS A 854 -10.23 -19.09 -4.55
CA CYS A 854 -9.01 -18.69 -5.28
C CYS A 854 -8.00 -19.85 -5.29
N THR A 855 -8.50 -21.07 -5.52
CA THR A 855 -7.80 -22.35 -5.35
C THR A 855 -6.96 -22.75 -6.56
N GLY A 856 -7.25 -22.21 -7.75
CA GLY A 856 -6.38 -22.25 -8.93
C GLY A 856 -7.01 -22.93 -10.14
N TYR A 857 -6.16 -23.38 -11.06
CA TYR A 857 -6.59 -23.86 -12.37
C TYR A 857 -5.92 -25.18 -12.73
N LYS A 858 -6.61 -25.97 -13.56
CA LYS A 858 -6.08 -27.18 -14.21
C LYS A 858 -5.87 -26.89 -15.70
N ALA A 859 -4.67 -27.16 -16.20
CA ALA A 859 -4.41 -27.18 -17.64
C ALA A 859 -5.08 -28.40 -18.28
N SER A 860 -5.67 -28.21 -19.46
CA SER A 860 -6.30 -29.26 -20.25
C SER A 860 -6.00 -29.03 -21.72
N PHE A 861 -5.77 -30.10 -22.47
CA PHE A 861 -5.49 -30.05 -23.90
C PHE A 861 -6.40 -31.07 -24.61
N PRO A 862 -7.73 -30.85 -24.64
CA PRO A 862 -8.70 -31.86 -25.09
C PRO A 862 -8.51 -32.29 -26.55
N PHE A 863 -7.86 -31.46 -27.36
CA PHE A 863 -7.46 -31.76 -28.73
C PHE A 863 -6.28 -32.73 -28.86
N LEU A 864 -5.55 -33.08 -27.79
CA LEU A 864 -4.46 -34.06 -27.81
C LEU A 864 -4.94 -35.44 -27.34
N LEU A 865 -4.43 -36.49 -28.00
CA LEU A 865 -4.73 -37.89 -27.69
C LEU A 865 -4.42 -38.23 -26.23
N PRO A 866 -5.15 -39.17 -25.58
CA PRO A 866 -4.90 -39.54 -24.19
C PRO A 866 -3.45 -39.92 -23.86
N SER A 867 -2.72 -40.60 -24.77
CA SER A 867 -1.29 -40.92 -24.60
C SER A 867 -0.34 -39.71 -24.66
N GLN A 868 -0.80 -38.57 -25.16
CA GLN A 868 -0.09 -37.29 -25.25
C GLN A 868 -0.61 -36.28 -24.21
N ASN A 869 -1.73 -36.59 -23.56
CA ASN A 869 -2.50 -35.75 -22.63
C ASN A 869 -2.56 -36.36 -21.21
N SER A 870 -2.07 -37.59 -21.02
CA SER A 870 -2.01 -38.31 -19.75
C SER A 870 -0.97 -37.70 -18.81
N ASP A 871 -1.44 -36.70 -18.06
CA ASP A 871 -0.74 -36.00 -16.99
C ASP A 871 0.57 -35.27 -17.39
N PRO A 872 0.51 -34.22 -18.23
CA PRO A 872 1.63 -33.30 -18.44
C PRO A 872 2.07 -32.53 -17.16
N VAL A 873 1.38 -32.73 -16.03
CA VAL A 873 1.62 -32.07 -14.73
C VAL A 873 2.17 -33.06 -13.68
N GLY A 874 2.36 -34.33 -14.03
CA GLY A 874 2.85 -35.39 -13.15
C GLY A 874 3.79 -36.39 -13.84
N LYS A 875 4.75 -36.93 -13.10
CA LYS A 875 5.74 -37.94 -13.56
C LYS A 875 6.43 -37.69 -14.93
N VAL A 876 7.07 -36.53 -15.06
CA VAL A 876 8.27 -36.33 -15.92
C VAL A 876 8.03 -36.53 -17.43
N SER A 877 7.24 -35.63 -18.05
CA SER A 877 6.85 -35.75 -19.48
C SER A 877 7.45 -34.69 -20.43
N LEU A 878 7.91 -33.53 -19.95
CA LEU A 878 8.39 -32.40 -20.80
C LEU A 878 9.86 -31.99 -20.55
N TYR A 879 10.72 -32.16 -21.55
CA TYR A 879 12.08 -31.63 -21.57
C TYR A 879 12.08 -30.09 -21.56
N LYS A 880 12.81 -29.51 -20.60
CA LYS A 880 12.83 -28.07 -20.27
C LYS A 880 11.45 -27.38 -20.22
N LYS A 881 10.34 -28.11 -20.00
CA LYS A 881 8.95 -27.61 -20.05
C LYS A 881 8.49 -27.14 -21.45
N VAL A 882 9.09 -27.69 -22.51
CA VAL A 882 8.75 -27.35 -23.91
C VAL A 882 8.41 -28.61 -24.72
N PHE A 883 9.34 -29.56 -24.86
CA PHE A 883 9.19 -30.72 -25.76
C PHE A 883 8.76 -31.99 -25.00
N PRO A 884 7.78 -32.75 -25.49
CA PRO A 884 7.44 -34.07 -24.94
C PRO A 884 8.59 -35.09 -25.08
N LEU A 885 8.81 -35.88 -24.02
CA LEU A 885 9.82 -36.94 -23.97
C LEU A 885 9.39 -38.25 -24.67
N SER A 886 8.12 -38.36 -25.07
CA SER A 886 7.50 -39.55 -25.67
C SER A 886 7.39 -39.48 -27.20
N LEU A 887 7.89 -38.43 -27.85
CA LEU A 887 7.85 -38.27 -29.30
C LEU A 887 9.16 -38.70 -29.97
N GLU A 888 9.04 -39.48 -31.03
CA GLU A 888 10.16 -39.92 -31.88
C GLU A 888 10.77 -38.77 -32.69
N ARG A 889 9.94 -37.81 -33.11
CA ARG A 889 10.34 -36.60 -33.83
C ARG A 889 10.00 -35.36 -32.98
N PRO A 890 10.91 -34.38 -32.84
CA PRO A 890 10.72 -33.22 -31.96
C PRO A 890 9.86 -32.12 -32.62
N THR A 891 8.72 -32.49 -33.21
CA THR A 891 7.84 -31.61 -34.00
C THR A 891 6.64 -31.08 -33.23
N LEU A 892 6.58 -31.23 -31.90
CA LEU A 892 5.56 -30.59 -31.06
C LEU A 892 6.19 -29.95 -29.82
N ALA A 893 5.78 -28.72 -29.50
CA ALA A 893 6.26 -27.98 -28.35
C ALA A 893 5.15 -27.19 -27.65
N PHE A 894 5.19 -27.15 -26.32
CA PHE A 894 4.32 -26.34 -25.47
C PHE A 894 4.98 -25.01 -25.12
N ILE A 895 4.27 -23.90 -25.32
CA ILE A 895 4.78 -22.54 -25.11
C ILE A 895 3.94 -21.84 -24.02
N GLY A 896 4.59 -21.46 -22.93
CA GLY A 896 3.95 -20.83 -21.76
C GLY A 896 3.40 -21.78 -20.70
N LEU A 897 3.53 -23.11 -20.85
CA LEU A 897 3.11 -24.11 -19.87
C LEU A 897 4.13 -24.20 -18.70
N ILE A 898 4.21 -23.16 -17.88
CA ILE A 898 5.26 -22.99 -16.88
C ILE A 898 4.82 -22.09 -15.72
N TYR A 899 5.39 -22.31 -14.53
CA TYR A 899 5.29 -21.37 -13.40
C TYR A 899 6.64 -20.69 -13.18
N ALA A 900 6.74 -19.41 -13.51
CA ALA A 900 8.00 -18.68 -13.45
C ALA A 900 8.09 -17.82 -12.19
N ARG A 901 9.22 -17.89 -11.47
CA ARG A 901 9.57 -16.89 -10.45
C ARG A 901 10.13 -15.63 -11.13
N GLY A 902 9.27 -14.91 -11.85
CA GLY A 902 9.60 -13.71 -12.62
C GLY A 902 8.72 -13.54 -13.87
N PRO A 903 9.02 -12.55 -14.74
CA PRO A 903 8.24 -12.26 -15.93
C PRO A 903 8.08 -13.45 -16.89
N ILE A 904 6.84 -13.73 -17.31
CA ILE A 904 6.52 -14.92 -18.13
C ILE A 904 6.66 -14.68 -19.64
N MET A 905 6.50 -13.45 -20.13
CA MET A 905 6.57 -13.15 -21.57
C MET A 905 7.96 -13.35 -22.19
N PRO A 906 9.07 -12.95 -21.54
CA PRO A 906 10.42 -13.24 -22.05
C PRO A 906 10.73 -14.74 -22.04
N ILE A 907 10.11 -15.48 -21.13
CA ILE A 907 10.17 -16.95 -21.07
C ILE A 907 9.41 -17.56 -22.24
N MET A 908 8.19 -17.10 -22.54
CA MET A 908 7.41 -17.52 -23.72
C MET A 908 8.17 -17.22 -25.03
N GLU A 909 8.79 -16.05 -25.15
CA GLU A 909 9.60 -15.70 -26.33
C GLU A 909 10.82 -16.62 -26.46
N MET A 910 11.58 -16.84 -25.39
CA MET A 910 12.75 -17.72 -25.45
C MET A 910 12.38 -19.18 -25.70
N GLN A 911 11.25 -19.67 -25.17
CA GLN A 911 10.69 -20.97 -25.51
C GLN A 911 10.34 -21.04 -27.01
N ALA A 912 9.67 -20.01 -27.55
CA ALA A 912 9.30 -19.93 -28.95
C ALA A 912 10.52 -19.91 -29.88
N ARG A 913 11.50 -19.02 -29.64
CA ARG A 913 12.77 -18.92 -30.39
C ARG A 913 13.57 -20.23 -30.36
N TRP A 914 13.47 -21.02 -29.30
CA TRP A 914 14.11 -22.34 -29.26
C TRP A 914 13.31 -23.40 -30.02
N ALA A 915 11.99 -23.43 -29.85
CA ALA A 915 11.10 -24.37 -30.52
C ALA A 915 11.16 -24.23 -32.05
N THR A 916 11.07 -23.02 -32.58
CA THR A 916 11.10 -22.79 -34.02
C THR A 916 12.46 -23.11 -34.62
N ARG A 917 13.56 -22.85 -33.90
CA ARG A 917 14.90 -23.28 -34.31
C ARG A 917 15.12 -24.80 -34.29
N VAL A 918 14.38 -25.53 -33.45
CA VAL A 918 14.39 -27.01 -33.46
C VAL A 918 13.55 -27.56 -34.62
N PHE A 919 12.40 -26.95 -34.92
CA PHE A 919 11.62 -27.34 -36.10
C PHE A 919 12.35 -27.02 -37.41
N ALA A 920 13.00 -25.84 -37.49
CA ALA A 920 13.93 -25.46 -38.55
C ALA A 920 15.30 -26.16 -38.44
N GLY A 921 15.52 -27.07 -37.49
CA GLY A 921 16.71 -27.93 -37.34
C GLY A 921 18.05 -27.23 -37.08
N LEU A 922 18.06 -25.89 -36.99
CA LEU A 922 19.20 -25.05 -36.63
C LEU A 922 19.65 -25.25 -35.17
N ASN A 923 18.79 -25.83 -34.35
CA ASN A 923 19.05 -26.32 -33.02
C ASN A 923 18.52 -27.75 -32.90
N GLN A 924 19.15 -28.57 -32.05
CA GLN A 924 18.78 -29.99 -31.95
C GLN A 924 18.78 -30.45 -30.50
N LEU A 925 17.89 -31.38 -30.18
CA LEU A 925 17.72 -31.89 -28.82
C LEU A 925 18.76 -33.00 -28.54
N PRO A 926 19.28 -33.12 -27.31
CA PRO A 926 20.13 -34.24 -26.95
C PRO A 926 19.31 -35.55 -26.92
N PRO A 927 19.96 -36.73 -26.93
CA PRO A 927 19.27 -38.02 -26.92
C PRO A 927 18.23 -38.15 -25.80
N VAL A 928 17.15 -38.89 -26.02
CA VAL A 928 16.01 -39.00 -25.09
C VAL A 928 16.45 -39.42 -23.68
N SER A 929 17.42 -40.34 -23.56
CA SER A 929 17.98 -40.76 -22.27
C SER A 929 18.72 -39.63 -21.51
N VAL A 930 19.28 -38.65 -22.23
CA VAL A 930 19.90 -37.44 -21.66
C VAL A 930 18.82 -36.43 -21.29
N MET A 931 17.80 -36.23 -22.14
CA MET A 931 16.65 -35.38 -21.82
C MET A 931 15.90 -35.87 -20.57
N GLN A 932 15.68 -37.18 -20.45
CA GLN A 932 15.12 -37.83 -19.27
C GLN A 932 15.97 -37.57 -18.02
N LYS A 933 17.28 -37.86 -18.06
CA LYS A 933 18.21 -37.60 -16.94
C LYS A 933 18.20 -36.13 -16.50
N ILE A 934 18.20 -35.18 -17.43
CA ILE A 934 18.12 -33.74 -17.12
C ILE A 934 16.78 -33.38 -16.49
N THR A 935 15.67 -33.89 -17.03
CA THR A 935 14.31 -33.56 -16.57
C THR A 935 14.02 -34.19 -15.20
N GLU A 936 14.45 -35.44 -14.98
CA GLU A 936 14.35 -36.13 -13.69
C GLU A 936 15.21 -35.45 -12.62
N LYS A 937 16.43 -35.00 -12.97
CA LYS A 937 17.30 -34.24 -12.07
C LYS A 937 16.72 -32.88 -11.70
N ALA A 938 16.16 -32.15 -12.67
CA ALA A 938 15.45 -30.90 -12.42
C ALA A 938 14.20 -31.13 -11.55
N TRP A 939 13.44 -32.20 -11.81
CA TRP A 939 12.30 -32.61 -10.98
C TRP A 939 12.72 -32.93 -9.54
N LYS A 940 13.77 -33.76 -9.33
CA LYS A 940 14.34 -34.05 -7.99
C LYS A 940 14.80 -32.79 -7.26
N ALA A 941 15.45 -31.85 -7.96
CA ALA A 941 15.85 -30.56 -7.40
C ALA A 941 14.64 -29.70 -6.98
N ASN A 942 13.59 -29.67 -7.80
CA ASN A 942 12.35 -28.98 -7.47
C ASN A 942 11.61 -29.64 -6.29
N MET A 943 11.46 -30.97 -6.27
CA MET A 943 10.83 -31.69 -5.14
C MET A 943 11.55 -31.44 -3.81
N LYS A 944 12.88 -31.26 -3.82
CA LYS A 944 13.67 -30.92 -2.62
C LYS A 944 13.50 -29.47 -2.16
N ARG A 945 13.03 -28.56 -3.03
CA ARG A 945 12.90 -27.12 -2.74
C ARG A 945 11.47 -26.68 -2.46
N TYR A 946 10.48 -27.26 -3.13
CA TYR A 946 9.10 -26.81 -3.17
C TYR A 946 8.16 -27.79 -2.45
N SER A 947 7.30 -27.27 -1.56
CA SER A 947 6.47 -28.09 -0.65
C SER A 947 5.19 -28.68 -1.28
N HIS A 948 4.92 -28.41 -2.56
CA HIS A 948 3.73 -28.87 -3.28
C HIS A 948 4.12 -29.60 -4.57
N PRO A 949 4.15 -30.95 -4.59
CA PRO A 949 4.67 -31.73 -5.71
C PRO A 949 4.07 -31.36 -7.07
N GLN A 950 2.75 -31.17 -7.17
CA GLN A 950 2.06 -30.87 -8.43
C GLN A 950 2.50 -29.53 -9.05
N LYS A 951 2.58 -28.44 -8.26
CA LYS A 951 3.03 -27.12 -8.76
C LYS A 951 4.52 -27.13 -9.07
N ALA A 952 5.31 -27.79 -8.23
CA ALA A 952 6.75 -27.91 -8.36
C ALA A 952 7.22 -28.64 -9.64
N VAL A 953 6.35 -29.39 -10.33
CA VAL A 953 6.67 -29.96 -11.66
C VAL A 953 6.91 -28.87 -12.71
N LEU A 954 6.25 -27.70 -12.60
CA LEU A 954 6.34 -26.61 -13.60
C LEU A 954 7.11 -25.37 -13.10
N GLU A 955 7.57 -25.32 -11.84
CA GLU A 955 8.28 -24.15 -11.28
C GLU A 955 9.72 -23.97 -11.80
N VAL A 956 10.10 -22.73 -12.17
CA VAL A 956 11.47 -22.34 -12.59
C VAL A 956 11.90 -20.98 -12.03
N ASP A 957 13.21 -20.80 -11.82
CA ASP A 957 13.81 -19.47 -11.59
C ASP A 957 14.06 -18.74 -12.92
N TYR A 958 13.67 -17.47 -13.02
CA TYR A 958 13.70 -16.66 -14.25
C TYR A 958 15.06 -16.63 -14.96
N ILE A 959 16.12 -16.08 -14.35
CA ILE A 959 17.43 -15.92 -15.01
C ILE A 959 18.08 -17.28 -15.35
N PRO A 960 18.17 -18.28 -14.44
CA PRO A 960 18.75 -19.58 -14.76
C PRO A 960 18.04 -20.33 -15.89
N TYR A 961 16.72 -20.20 -16.00
CA TYR A 961 15.95 -20.80 -17.09
C TYR A 961 16.21 -20.11 -18.43
N LEU A 962 16.13 -18.78 -18.46
CA LEU A 962 16.43 -17.98 -19.66
C LEU A 962 17.86 -18.19 -20.14
N ASP A 963 18.85 -18.17 -19.26
CA ASP A 963 20.24 -18.48 -19.60
C ASP A 963 20.39 -19.90 -20.14
N SER A 964 19.66 -20.88 -19.59
CA SER A 964 19.73 -22.28 -20.07
C SER A 964 19.13 -22.46 -21.47
N ILE A 965 18.15 -21.67 -21.88
CA ILE A 965 17.66 -21.68 -23.28
C ILE A 965 18.56 -20.82 -24.18
N ALA A 966 19.01 -19.67 -23.68
CA ALA A 966 19.93 -18.78 -24.39
C ALA A 966 21.30 -19.43 -24.68
N GLN A 967 21.69 -20.45 -23.92
CA GLN A 967 22.84 -21.30 -24.20
C GLN A 967 22.62 -22.23 -25.40
N GLU A 968 21.44 -22.86 -25.53
CA GLU A 968 21.10 -23.69 -26.70
C GLU A 968 21.10 -22.83 -27.97
N ILE A 969 20.41 -21.68 -27.96
CA ILE A 969 20.31 -20.77 -29.11
C ILE A 969 21.61 -19.95 -29.35
N GLY A 970 22.58 -20.01 -28.43
CA GLY A 970 23.84 -19.24 -28.51
C GLY A 970 23.75 -17.74 -28.20
N VAL A 971 22.55 -17.21 -27.87
CA VAL A 971 22.28 -15.79 -27.61
C VAL A 971 22.61 -15.33 -26.19
N CYS A 972 23.07 -16.23 -25.31
CA CYS A 972 23.45 -15.90 -23.94
C CYS A 972 24.56 -14.81 -23.89
N PRO A 973 24.40 -13.72 -23.11
CA PRO A 973 25.40 -12.67 -22.99
C PRO A 973 26.75 -13.19 -22.46
N ASN A 974 27.85 -12.92 -23.19
CA ASN A 974 29.20 -13.17 -22.70
C ASN A 974 29.68 -11.94 -21.90
N LEU A 975 29.62 -12.03 -20.57
CA LEU A 975 30.02 -10.93 -19.68
C LEU A 975 31.50 -10.55 -19.82
N LEU A 976 32.41 -11.51 -19.95
CA LEU A 976 33.84 -11.24 -20.10
C LEU A 976 34.11 -10.44 -21.37
N TRP A 977 33.50 -10.84 -22.49
CA TRP A 977 33.58 -10.10 -23.75
C TRP A 977 32.97 -8.70 -23.66
N LEU A 978 31.83 -8.55 -22.98
CA LEU A 978 31.21 -7.24 -22.76
C LEU A 978 32.12 -6.32 -21.93
N PHE A 979 32.76 -6.80 -20.85
CA PHE A 979 33.69 -5.98 -20.08
C PHE A 979 34.94 -5.54 -20.87
N LEU A 980 35.35 -6.31 -21.88
CA LEU A 980 36.47 -5.97 -22.77
C LEU A 980 36.10 -5.03 -23.93
N THR A 981 34.83 -5.02 -24.38
CA THR A 981 34.41 -4.30 -25.60
C THR A 981 33.42 -3.15 -25.37
N ASP A 982 32.55 -3.25 -24.37
CA ASP A 982 31.67 -2.18 -23.91
C ASP A 982 31.44 -2.33 -22.40
N PRO A 983 32.41 -1.89 -21.57
CA PRO A 983 32.27 -2.01 -20.12
C PRO A 983 31.05 -1.25 -19.59
N GLY A 984 30.64 -0.15 -20.24
CA GLY A 984 29.45 0.61 -19.87
C GLY A 984 28.14 -0.19 -20.00
N LEU A 985 28.06 -1.08 -21.00
CA LEU A 985 27.02 -2.09 -21.14
C LEU A 985 27.26 -3.28 -20.21
N GLY A 986 28.49 -3.80 -20.10
CA GLY A 986 28.84 -4.93 -19.23
C GLY A 986 28.46 -4.73 -17.77
N PHE A 987 28.74 -3.55 -17.20
CA PHE A 987 28.30 -3.17 -15.85
C PHE A 987 26.77 -3.16 -15.72
N ARG A 988 26.04 -2.64 -16.71
CA ARG A 988 24.56 -2.62 -16.71
C ARG A 988 23.96 -4.03 -16.85
N VAL A 989 24.59 -4.92 -17.60
CA VAL A 989 24.15 -6.31 -17.78
C VAL A 989 24.40 -7.14 -16.51
N LEU A 990 25.51 -6.92 -15.79
CA LEU A 990 25.83 -7.63 -14.55
C LEU A 990 25.05 -7.11 -13.32
N PHE A 991 25.14 -5.81 -13.06
CA PHE A 991 24.62 -5.19 -11.83
C PHE A 991 23.18 -4.68 -11.97
N GLY A 992 22.74 -4.39 -13.20
CA GLY A 992 21.39 -3.92 -13.49
C GLY A 992 20.37 -5.06 -13.65
N PRO A 993 19.12 -4.69 -14.01
CA PRO A 993 18.05 -5.66 -14.23
C PRO A 993 18.36 -6.56 -15.42
N CYS A 994 18.00 -7.84 -15.32
CA CYS A 994 18.06 -8.83 -16.39
C CYS A 994 16.86 -8.68 -17.34
N THR A 995 16.82 -7.54 -18.02
CA THR A 995 15.76 -7.18 -18.97
C THR A 995 15.83 -8.02 -20.25
N PRO A 996 14.70 -8.21 -20.95
CA PRO A 996 14.59 -9.14 -22.08
C PRO A 996 15.56 -8.81 -23.22
N TYR A 997 15.82 -7.51 -23.43
CA TYR A 997 16.79 -6.96 -24.39
C TYR A 997 18.16 -7.66 -24.37
N GLN A 998 18.61 -8.14 -23.20
CA GLN A 998 19.90 -8.84 -23.08
C GLN A 998 20.01 -10.05 -24.01
N PHE A 999 18.90 -10.75 -24.29
CA PHE A 999 18.85 -11.95 -25.13
C PHE A 999 18.71 -11.65 -26.64
N ARG A 1000 18.81 -10.37 -27.03
CA ARG A 1000 18.94 -9.90 -28.43
C ARG A 1000 20.26 -9.15 -28.69
N LEU A 1001 21.20 -9.10 -27.73
CA LEU A 1001 22.50 -8.45 -27.89
C LEU A 1001 23.46 -9.16 -28.87
N ARG A 1002 23.31 -10.48 -29.04
CA ARG A 1002 24.20 -11.33 -29.86
C ARG A 1002 23.47 -12.61 -30.30
N GLY A 1003 24.03 -13.28 -31.29
CA GLY A 1003 23.49 -14.53 -31.84
C GLY A 1003 22.33 -14.32 -32.82
N PRO A 1004 21.63 -15.39 -33.22
CA PRO A 1004 20.53 -15.32 -34.19
C PRO A 1004 19.39 -14.42 -33.72
N GLY A 1005 18.83 -13.64 -34.66
CA GLY A 1005 17.77 -12.68 -34.38
C GLY A 1005 18.19 -11.50 -33.49
N ARG A 1006 19.47 -11.08 -33.49
CA ARG A 1006 19.95 -9.85 -32.82
C ARG A 1006 19.08 -8.65 -33.17
N TRP A 1007 18.85 -7.76 -32.20
CA TRP A 1007 18.18 -6.47 -32.39
C TRP A 1007 19.13 -5.33 -32.04
N ASP A 1008 19.40 -4.41 -32.98
CA ASP A 1008 20.38 -3.34 -32.77
C ASP A 1008 19.95 -2.31 -31.71
N GLY A 1009 18.64 -2.13 -31.53
CA GLY A 1009 18.10 -1.33 -30.44
C GLY A 1009 18.38 -1.91 -29.04
N ALA A 1010 18.75 -3.19 -28.91
CA ALA A 1010 18.91 -3.86 -27.62
C ALA A 1010 19.94 -3.19 -26.71
N ARG A 1011 21.06 -2.70 -27.29
CA ARG A 1011 22.05 -1.91 -26.56
C ARG A 1011 21.42 -0.65 -25.98
N GLN A 1012 20.81 0.17 -26.84
CA GLN A 1012 20.25 1.45 -26.43
C GLN A 1012 19.08 1.28 -25.45
N ALA A 1013 18.26 0.23 -25.62
CA ALA A 1013 17.19 -0.13 -24.70
C ALA A 1013 17.72 -0.41 -23.28
N ILE A 1014 18.83 -1.16 -23.12
CA ILE A 1014 19.46 -1.42 -21.82
C ILE A 1014 20.09 -0.15 -21.22
N LEU A 1015 20.64 0.75 -22.04
CA LEU A 1015 21.19 2.01 -21.54
C LEU A 1015 20.09 2.94 -20.99
N THR A 1016 18.94 3.01 -21.68
CA THR A 1016 17.84 3.98 -21.45
C THR A 1016 16.65 3.44 -20.64
N GLN A 1017 16.64 2.17 -20.25
CA GLN A 1017 15.53 1.55 -19.50
C GLN A 1017 15.11 2.33 -18.24
N TRP A 1018 16.06 2.92 -17.50
CA TRP A 1018 15.75 3.74 -16.33
C TRP A 1018 15.13 5.11 -16.66
N GLU A 1019 15.35 5.63 -17.88
CA GLU A 1019 14.66 6.84 -18.36
C GLU A 1019 13.20 6.53 -18.65
N ARG A 1020 12.91 5.42 -19.36
CA ARG A 1020 11.53 4.94 -19.58
C ARG A 1020 10.81 4.59 -18.28
N VAL A 1021 11.51 4.07 -17.28
CA VAL A 1021 10.94 3.81 -15.94
C VAL A 1021 10.61 5.10 -15.19
N THR A 1022 11.44 6.14 -15.31
CA THR A 1022 11.23 7.40 -14.57
C THR A 1022 10.34 8.40 -15.28
N GLN A 1023 10.21 8.35 -16.61
CA GLN A 1023 9.33 9.22 -17.39
C GLN A 1023 7.88 9.34 -16.86
N PRO A 1024 7.13 8.26 -16.56
CA PRO A 1024 5.76 8.37 -16.06
C PRO A 1024 5.65 9.06 -14.68
N PHE A 1025 6.75 9.22 -13.94
CA PHE A 1025 6.77 9.96 -12.67
C PHE A 1025 7.03 11.48 -12.87
N LYS A 1026 7.59 11.91 -14.00
CA LYS A 1026 7.98 13.31 -14.28
C LYS A 1026 6.79 14.22 -14.64
N THR A 1027 5.64 14.03 -14.00
CA THR A 1027 4.39 14.80 -14.22
C THR A 1027 4.40 16.19 -13.58
N ARG A 1028 5.29 16.43 -12.60
CA ARG A 1028 5.56 17.73 -11.98
C ARG A 1028 7.07 18.02 -12.00
N PRO A 1029 7.53 19.16 -12.54
CA PRO A 1029 8.95 19.54 -12.47
C PRO A 1029 9.33 19.96 -11.04
N ILE A 1030 10.56 19.61 -10.61
CA ILE A 1030 11.18 20.07 -9.36
C ILE A 1030 12.63 20.46 -9.68
N PRO A 1031 13.12 21.68 -9.32
CA PRO A 1031 14.50 22.11 -9.59
C PRO A 1031 15.56 21.19 -8.98
N GLU A 1032 16.69 20.95 -9.66
CA GLU A 1032 17.79 20.10 -9.15
C GLU A 1032 18.80 20.89 -8.32
N ASP A 1033 18.85 20.59 -7.01
CA ASP A 1033 19.94 20.99 -6.14
C ASP A 1033 21.23 20.24 -6.52
N LYS A 1034 22.23 20.96 -7.03
CA LYS A 1034 23.51 20.41 -7.50
C LYS A 1034 24.43 19.88 -6.38
N THR A 1035 23.95 19.78 -5.14
CA THR A 1035 24.79 19.68 -3.92
C THR A 1035 25.05 18.27 -3.40
N SER A 1036 24.42 17.21 -3.94
CA SER A 1036 24.50 15.85 -3.35
C SER A 1036 25.57 14.92 -3.94
N THR A 1037 26.27 15.30 -5.02
CA THR A 1037 27.19 14.40 -5.74
C THR A 1037 28.44 14.03 -4.93
N LEU A 1038 29.08 14.98 -4.25
CA LEU A 1038 30.34 14.75 -3.51
C LEU A 1038 30.20 13.66 -2.42
N LEU A 1039 29.12 13.73 -1.63
CA LEU A 1039 28.83 12.77 -0.57
C LEU A 1039 28.46 11.37 -1.10
N CYS A 1040 27.95 11.28 -2.33
CA CYS A 1040 27.63 9.99 -2.96
C CYS A 1040 28.90 9.26 -3.42
N TRP A 1041 29.89 9.99 -3.94
CA TRP A 1041 31.20 9.43 -4.33
C TRP A 1041 31.97 8.89 -3.13
N LEU A 1042 31.98 9.59 -1.98
CA LEU A 1042 32.63 9.10 -0.75
C LEU A 1042 32.03 7.78 -0.25
N GLY A 1043 30.70 7.62 -0.32
CA GLY A 1043 30.02 6.37 0.02
C GLY A 1043 30.36 5.21 -0.92
N LEU A 1044 30.47 5.48 -2.22
CA LEU A 1044 30.89 4.49 -3.23
C LEU A 1044 32.36 4.10 -3.06
N ALA A 1045 33.25 5.07 -2.84
CA ALA A 1045 34.68 4.82 -2.60
C ALA A 1045 34.90 3.92 -1.37
N GLY A 1046 34.18 4.18 -0.27
CA GLY A 1046 34.21 3.32 0.92
C GLY A 1046 33.70 1.90 0.67
N GLY A 1047 32.63 1.74 -0.11
CA GLY A 1047 32.11 0.43 -0.50
C GLY A 1047 33.05 -0.38 -1.41
N VAL A 1048 33.68 0.30 -2.40
CA VAL A 1048 34.67 -0.32 -3.28
C VAL A 1048 35.94 -0.68 -2.51
N MET A 1049 36.42 0.19 -1.62
CA MET A 1049 37.51 -0.14 -0.68
C MET A 1049 37.19 -1.38 0.15
N LEU A 1050 35.98 -1.50 0.71
CA LEU A 1050 35.60 -2.67 1.52
C LEU A 1050 35.63 -3.97 0.71
N ILE A 1051 35.15 -3.93 -0.54
CA ILE A 1051 35.18 -5.09 -1.45
C ILE A 1051 36.63 -5.42 -1.86
N PHE A 1052 37.46 -4.41 -2.14
CA PHE A 1052 38.86 -4.60 -2.50
C PHE A 1052 39.67 -5.19 -1.34
N VAL A 1053 39.46 -4.69 -0.11
CA VAL A 1053 40.04 -5.25 1.13
C VAL A 1053 39.59 -6.69 1.35
N LEU A 1054 38.31 -7.02 1.16
CA LEU A 1054 37.81 -8.40 1.28
C LEU A 1054 38.37 -9.35 0.21
N ILE A 1055 38.72 -8.86 -0.98
CA ILE A 1055 39.37 -9.64 -2.04
C ILE A 1055 40.87 -9.81 -1.76
N VAL A 1056 41.55 -8.76 -1.28
CA VAL A 1056 42.98 -8.81 -0.90
C VAL A 1056 43.20 -9.74 0.31
N LEU A 1057 42.31 -9.70 1.30
CA LEU A 1057 42.34 -10.59 2.47
C LEU A 1057 42.04 -12.08 2.13
N GLN A 1058 41.70 -12.43 0.89
CA GLN A 1058 41.62 -13.82 0.43
C GLN A 1058 42.93 -14.36 -0.19
N LYS A 1059 44.03 -13.59 -0.15
CA LYS A 1059 45.36 -14.03 -0.64
C LYS A 1059 46.48 -13.95 0.40
N SER A 1060 46.38 -14.74 1.48
CA SER A 1060 47.56 -15.38 2.10
C SER A 1060 47.19 -16.50 3.08
N PRO A 1061 47.46 -17.77 2.74
CA PRO A 1061 47.67 -18.82 3.73
C PRO A 1061 49.16 -18.96 4.08
N SER A 1062 49.45 -19.57 5.23
CA SER A 1062 50.76 -20.03 5.73
C SER A 1062 51.89 -18.99 5.91
N SER A 1063 52.04 -18.47 7.13
CA SER A 1063 53.27 -18.63 7.95
C SER A 1063 53.02 -18.22 9.42
N ALA A 1064 54.01 -18.44 10.29
CA ALA A 1064 54.12 -17.97 11.67
C ALA A 1064 53.04 -18.42 12.69
N TYR A 1065 53.25 -19.61 13.27
CA TYR A 1065 52.89 -19.91 14.67
C TYR A 1065 53.98 -19.37 15.63
N THR A 1066 53.69 -19.38 16.94
CA THR A 1066 54.64 -19.31 18.10
C THR A 1066 54.87 -17.92 18.73
N PHE A 1067 55.25 -17.93 20.02
CA PHE A 1067 55.54 -16.80 20.94
C PHE A 1067 54.29 -16.01 21.40
N PHE A 1068 53.94 -15.92 22.70
CA PHE A 1068 54.48 -16.58 23.91
C PHE A 1068 53.36 -16.72 24.96
N SER A 1069 53.49 -17.69 25.88
CA SER A 1069 52.70 -17.78 27.11
C SER A 1069 53.23 -16.85 28.20
N ILE A 1070 52.31 -16.26 28.98
CA ILE A 1070 52.29 -16.17 30.45
C ILE A 1070 50.83 -15.93 30.86
#